data_AF-A0ABD3N9B3-F1
#
_entry.id   AF-A0ABD3N9B3-F1
#
_cell.length_a   1.000
_cell.length_b   1.000
_cell.length_c   1.000
_cell.angle_alpha   90.00
_cell.angle_beta   90.00
_cell.angle_gamma   90.00
#
_symmetry.space_group_name_H-M   'P 1'
#
loop_
_entity.id
_entity.type
_entity.pdbx_description
1 polymer ?
#
loop_
_entity_poly.entity_id
_entity_poly.type
_entity_poly.pdbx_seq_one_letter_code
_entity_poly.pdbx_strand_id
1 'polypeptide(L)'
;MLASADAVTLDAANELNDVARKRYCDPAIATISAWLVLVTSLEINDFRYFLKLAYGRKAKDKGNIENIGRRGKHYLIDNVFLSDNNYVASLVAIRLGLRDAIIDAVILYFLTYAVVVGLTWSDVDVESNFLLIIRGISYMVSASMLASIGWKIPLWLGFYRKSNFNFLKDTSSIAPQAVLDHVFEGSSLASFRYQVRLGVGKHTISFVILLLPFYVNLKVHIYFISLLVGLVFGCVYQYTVFMLRQRYKRHRGMVAMGASAVLLLISSAVFMAGIRFIDIVWNWNLRLAYWKIGVLSYFLWLTLCLIILGMYYYEQKLFILAEDDENQEEELVVEKKKGDDIQMSEEYDTTGKVEAETVLPGEDKRYSTGCSESEEPMNNRANRRDLYRKDSMESYIYETVYFDRITLTGRSLSRTRLERESTDDRDKTTKEIHDEIAAVDEPNRNIKWYHRLPFLPVWHVLRRQNATTWSCCRKNSDFYKQPCQYKVWHVFVNILRILIRLVALFLTVIVITSTAETRTALAKLPESFKISYEKQNEGAVCAFDEKFGNIREFASKDEAHLANYTIAHCGPCGACSTWNDLQVQYSTRHSLALLGRKCAQKTILGGAEAAFDCVETTIGFKGDCARCWVDSFLCSKTFCSFIFLQSTITNRIANFKVSPKHVTSAMCSEASCEAGNPGAFVRCSGANRRKMGIKSDIKRPLDEQCRIVDVDDWGSFFGLE
;
A
#
# COMPACT_ATOMS: atom_id res chain seq x y z
N MET A 1 48.20 2.49 0.44
CA MET A 1 46.96 2.40 -0.36
C MET A 1 45.86 1.55 0.30
N LEU A 2 46.16 0.41 0.94
CA LEU A 2 45.14 -0.34 1.70
C LEU A 2 44.62 0.42 2.94
N ALA A 3 45.51 1.05 3.72
CA ALA A 3 45.12 1.85 4.90
C ALA A 3 44.28 3.10 4.57
N SER A 4 44.40 3.68 3.37
CA SER A 4 43.57 4.82 2.96
C SER A 4 42.18 4.39 2.47
N ALA A 5 42.03 3.15 2.01
CA ALA A 5 40.73 2.61 1.62
C ALA A 5 39.84 2.34 2.85
N ASP A 6 40.44 1.92 3.97
CA ASP A 6 39.75 1.63 5.23
C ASP A 6 39.26 2.90 5.95
N ALA A 7 40.05 3.98 5.89
CA ALA A 7 39.65 5.28 6.47
C ALA A 7 38.41 5.87 5.78
N VAL A 8 38.35 5.81 4.43
CA VAL A 8 37.19 6.30 3.66
C VAL A 8 35.94 5.46 3.91
N THR A 9 36.09 4.15 4.19
CA THR A 9 34.94 3.31 4.56
C THR A 9 34.38 3.62 5.94
N LEU A 10 35.23 4.05 6.88
CA LEU A 10 34.81 4.36 8.24
C LEU A 10 33.98 5.65 8.28
N ASP A 11 34.39 6.68 7.53
CA ASP A 11 33.64 7.94 7.45
C ASP A 11 32.28 7.76 6.79
N ALA A 12 32.22 7.01 5.69
CA ALA A 12 30.94 6.68 5.04
C ALA A 12 30.01 5.86 5.96
N ALA A 13 30.56 4.93 6.74
CA ALA A 13 29.79 4.16 7.71
C ALA A 13 29.29 5.03 8.88
N ASN A 14 30.10 5.98 9.35
CA ASN A 14 29.72 6.92 10.39
C ASN A 14 28.63 7.89 9.91
N GLU A 15 28.75 8.41 8.70
CA GLU A 15 27.71 9.26 8.09
C GLU A 15 26.40 8.48 7.91
N LEU A 16 26.50 7.20 7.50
CA LEU A 16 25.33 6.33 7.38
C LEU A 16 24.65 6.07 8.72
N ASN A 17 25.44 5.82 9.77
CA ASN A 17 24.94 5.65 11.12
C ASN A 17 24.25 6.92 11.62
N ASP A 18 24.78 8.09 11.29
CA ASP A 18 24.19 9.36 11.71
C ASP A 18 22.86 9.65 10.96
N VAL A 19 22.81 9.32 9.66
CA VAL A 19 21.58 9.39 8.84
C VAL A 19 20.54 8.34 9.27
N ALA A 20 20.97 7.16 9.72
CA ALA A 20 20.08 6.12 10.25
C ALA A 20 19.51 6.51 11.63
N ARG A 21 20.31 7.18 12.46
CA ARG A 21 19.96 7.58 13.83
C ARG A 21 19.05 8.82 13.86
N LYS A 22 19.22 9.76 12.93
CA LYS A 22 18.38 10.96 12.79
C LYS A 22 17.16 10.72 11.87
N ARG A 23 16.24 9.85 12.30
CA ARG A 23 14.92 9.75 11.67
C ARG A 23 13.98 10.80 12.24
N TYR A 24 13.61 11.78 11.45
CA TYR A 24 12.57 12.76 11.83
C TYR A 24 11.17 12.37 11.33
N CYS A 25 11.08 11.64 10.22
CA CYS A 25 9.83 11.27 9.58
C CYS A 25 10.02 10.02 8.68
N ASP A 26 9.03 9.13 8.62
CA ASP A 26 8.98 8.02 7.65
C ASP A 26 8.19 8.44 6.40
N PRO A 27 8.80 8.39 5.20
CA PRO A 27 8.20 8.92 3.99
C PRO A 27 6.97 8.11 3.53
N ALA A 28 6.96 6.78 3.70
CA ALA A 28 5.80 5.96 3.31
C ALA A 28 4.59 6.28 4.19
N ILE A 29 4.80 6.41 5.50
CA ILE A 29 3.71 6.75 6.42
C ILE A 29 3.16 8.14 6.11
N ALA A 30 4.05 9.12 5.87
CA ALA A 30 3.64 10.47 5.51
C ALA A 30 2.89 10.51 4.17
N THR A 31 3.42 9.87 3.11
CA THR A 31 2.79 9.86 1.79
C THR A 31 1.48 9.08 1.77
N ILE A 32 1.38 7.96 2.50
CA ILE A 32 0.13 7.21 2.61
C ILE A 32 -0.90 7.99 3.43
N SER A 33 -0.50 8.65 4.51
CA SER A 33 -1.40 9.52 5.27
C SER A 33 -1.93 10.68 4.41
N ALA A 34 -1.06 11.30 3.62
CA ALA A 34 -1.46 12.31 2.64
C ALA A 34 -2.43 11.73 1.61
N TRP A 35 -2.10 10.58 1.02
CA TRP A 35 -2.95 9.89 0.05
C TRP A 35 -4.33 9.54 0.61
N LEU A 36 -4.42 9.11 1.87
CA LEU A 36 -5.69 8.85 2.53
C LEU A 36 -6.57 10.09 2.62
N VAL A 37 -5.99 11.25 2.95
CA VAL A 37 -6.73 12.53 2.95
C VAL A 37 -7.30 12.80 1.55
N LEU A 38 -6.48 12.64 0.51
CA LEU A 38 -6.87 12.82 -0.89
C LEU A 38 -8.01 11.88 -1.28
N VAL A 39 -7.83 10.58 -1.12
CA VAL A 39 -8.82 9.57 -1.54
C VAL A 39 -10.11 9.70 -0.76
N THR A 40 -10.03 9.92 0.56
CA THR A 40 -11.23 10.13 1.38
C THR A 40 -12.04 11.32 0.90
N SER A 41 -11.37 12.40 0.51
CA SER A 41 -12.05 13.62 0.02
C SER A 41 -12.67 13.44 -1.35
N LEU A 42 -12.05 12.64 -2.23
CA LEU A 42 -12.65 12.28 -3.50
C LEU A 42 -13.89 11.43 -3.31
N GLU A 43 -13.79 10.41 -2.47
CA GLU A 43 -14.90 9.50 -2.21
C GLU A 43 -16.12 10.28 -1.67
N ILE A 44 -15.91 11.22 -0.73
CA ILE A 44 -16.98 12.11 -0.25
C ILE A 44 -17.56 12.96 -1.39
N ASN A 45 -16.70 13.51 -2.25
CA ASN A 45 -17.15 14.33 -3.38
C ASN A 45 -17.96 13.51 -4.38
N ASP A 46 -17.62 12.23 -4.58
CA ASP A 46 -18.38 11.31 -5.44
C ASP A 46 -19.77 11.06 -4.85
N PHE A 47 -19.85 10.75 -3.54
CA PHE A 47 -21.14 10.64 -2.84
C PHE A 47 -21.99 11.90 -3.02
N ARG A 48 -21.41 13.10 -2.85
CA ARG A 48 -22.11 14.38 -3.04
C ARG A 48 -22.56 14.60 -4.48
N TYR A 49 -21.71 14.26 -5.45
CA TYR A 49 -22.01 14.41 -6.88
C TYR A 49 -23.17 13.53 -7.31
N PHE A 50 -23.12 12.24 -6.98
CA PHE A 50 -24.20 11.31 -7.31
C PHE A 50 -25.49 11.67 -6.59
N LEU A 51 -25.41 12.10 -5.34
CA LEU A 51 -26.56 12.59 -4.60
C LEU A 51 -27.23 13.76 -5.33
N LYS A 52 -26.45 14.78 -5.72
CA LYS A 52 -26.95 15.92 -6.50
C LYS A 52 -27.60 15.50 -7.82
N LEU A 53 -27.00 14.54 -8.53
CA LEU A 53 -27.56 14.01 -9.78
C LEU A 53 -28.89 13.26 -9.56
N ALA A 54 -28.97 12.43 -8.52
CA ALA A 54 -30.15 11.62 -8.24
C ALA A 54 -31.35 12.50 -7.86
N TYR A 55 -31.14 13.47 -6.96
CA TYR A 55 -32.18 14.44 -6.59
C TYR A 55 -32.52 15.40 -7.74
N GLY A 56 -31.54 15.79 -8.56
CA GLY A 56 -31.78 16.63 -9.74
C GLY A 56 -32.62 15.95 -10.82
N ARG A 57 -32.45 14.64 -11.03
CA ARG A 57 -33.32 13.85 -11.93
C ARG A 57 -34.75 13.76 -11.41
N LYS A 58 -34.89 13.45 -10.12
CA LYS A 58 -36.21 13.38 -9.45
C LYS A 58 -36.99 14.69 -9.55
N ALA A 59 -36.30 15.83 -9.53
CA ALA A 59 -36.91 17.15 -9.74
C ALA A 59 -37.36 17.38 -11.20
N LYS A 60 -36.57 16.95 -12.19
CA LYS A 60 -36.94 17.05 -13.62
C LYS A 60 -38.12 16.16 -13.99
N ASP A 61 -38.14 14.91 -13.49
CA ASP A 61 -39.23 13.97 -13.78
C ASP A 61 -40.57 14.49 -13.22
N LYS A 62 -40.54 15.16 -12.05
CA LYS A 62 -41.71 15.85 -11.51
C LYS A 62 -42.18 17.03 -12.37
N GLY A 63 -41.24 17.79 -12.96
CA GLY A 63 -41.58 18.92 -13.85
C GLY A 63 -42.29 18.48 -15.14
N ASN A 64 -42.00 17.29 -15.67
CA ASN A 64 -42.73 16.75 -16.83
C ASN A 64 -44.16 16.30 -16.47
N ILE A 65 -44.43 15.98 -15.21
CA ILE A 65 -45.77 15.59 -14.73
C ILE A 65 -46.68 16.83 -14.57
N GLU A 66 -46.14 18.05 -14.45
CA GLU A 66 -46.94 19.28 -14.31
C GLU A 66 -47.78 19.64 -15.55
N ASN A 67 -47.55 19.00 -16.70
CA ASN A 67 -48.45 19.11 -17.86
C ASN A 67 -49.74 18.29 -17.70
N ILE A 68 -49.89 17.52 -16.62
CA ILE A 68 -51.10 16.75 -16.31
C ILE A 68 -52.00 17.58 -15.37
N GLY A 69 -52.86 18.43 -15.95
CA GLY A 69 -54.12 18.94 -15.36
C GLY A 69 -54.07 19.72 -14.03
N ARG A 70 -54.69 20.91 -14.00
CA ARG A 70 -54.84 21.85 -12.85
C ARG A 70 -55.26 21.27 -11.50
N ARG A 71 -55.75 20.02 -11.40
CA ARG A 71 -56.23 19.40 -10.15
C ARG A 71 -55.12 18.71 -9.31
N GLY A 72 -53.91 18.53 -9.83
CA GLY A 72 -52.81 17.86 -9.11
C GLY A 72 -51.87 18.75 -8.26
N LYS A 73 -52.04 20.09 -8.28
CA LYS A 73 -51.03 21.03 -7.75
C LYS A 73 -50.81 20.98 -6.24
N HIS A 74 -51.81 20.59 -5.43
CA HIS A 74 -51.67 20.59 -3.97
C HIS A 74 -50.80 19.43 -3.43
N TYR A 75 -50.79 18.27 -4.08
CA TYR A 75 -49.92 17.15 -3.69
C TYR A 75 -48.46 17.31 -4.13
N LEU A 76 -48.17 18.26 -5.03
CA LEU A 76 -46.83 18.45 -5.57
C LEU A 76 -45.95 19.29 -4.61
N ILE A 77 -46.53 20.24 -3.89
CA ILE A 77 -45.79 21.18 -3.02
C ILE A 77 -45.17 20.45 -1.83
N ASP A 78 -45.93 19.57 -1.16
CA ASP A 78 -45.42 18.78 -0.02
C ASP A 78 -44.27 17.86 -0.45
N ASN A 79 -44.37 17.30 -1.67
CA ASN A 79 -43.34 16.43 -2.23
C ASN A 79 -42.06 17.16 -2.68
N VAL A 80 -42.11 18.47 -2.90
CA VAL A 80 -40.91 19.29 -3.20
C VAL A 80 -40.17 19.62 -1.91
N PHE A 81 -40.86 20.02 -0.84
CA PHE A 81 -40.25 20.27 0.47
C PHE A 81 -39.62 19.01 1.10
N LEU A 82 -40.29 17.86 0.98
CA LEU A 82 -39.73 16.56 1.40
C LEU A 82 -38.44 16.20 0.66
N SER A 83 -38.26 16.66 -0.58
CA SER A 83 -37.06 16.41 -1.37
C SER A 83 -35.85 17.18 -0.82
N ASP A 84 -36.06 18.42 -0.37
CA ASP A 84 -35.00 19.28 0.15
C ASP A 84 -34.50 18.80 1.52
N ASN A 85 -35.42 18.42 2.42
CA ASN A 85 -35.07 17.88 3.73
C ASN A 85 -34.30 16.55 3.62
N ASN A 86 -34.72 15.65 2.73
CA ASN A 86 -34.01 14.37 2.51
C ASN A 86 -32.63 14.56 1.89
N TYR A 87 -32.46 15.55 1.01
CA TYR A 87 -31.15 15.91 0.46
C TYR A 87 -30.20 16.44 1.55
N VAL A 88 -30.67 17.36 2.40
CA VAL A 88 -29.88 17.89 3.54
C VAL A 88 -29.54 16.76 4.52
N ALA A 89 -30.50 15.92 4.88
CA ALA A 89 -30.27 14.77 5.75
C ALA A 89 -29.21 13.82 5.16
N SER A 90 -29.26 13.56 3.85
CA SER A 90 -28.26 12.74 3.15
C SER A 90 -26.85 13.35 3.23
N LEU A 91 -26.72 14.67 3.12
CA LEU A 91 -25.43 15.37 3.28
C LEU A 91 -24.89 15.26 4.71
N VAL A 92 -25.76 15.37 5.71
CA VAL A 92 -25.42 15.14 7.12
C VAL A 92 -24.95 13.69 7.33
N ALA A 93 -25.67 12.72 6.74
CA ALA A 93 -25.30 11.31 6.78
C ALA A 93 -23.92 11.04 6.17
N ILE A 94 -23.58 11.69 5.05
CA ILE A 94 -22.25 11.61 4.44
C ILE A 94 -21.17 12.14 5.41
N ARG A 95 -21.42 13.29 6.05
CA ARG A 95 -20.48 13.89 7.01
C ARG A 95 -20.26 13.00 8.24
N LEU A 96 -21.33 12.44 8.80
CA LEU A 96 -21.25 11.54 9.94
C LEU A 96 -20.58 10.20 9.56
N GLY A 97 -20.91 9.64 8.40
CA GLY A 97 -20.28 8.40 7.90
C GLY A 97 -18.79 8.58 7.66
N LEU A 98 -18.37 9.74 7.14
CA LEU A 98 -16.96 10.12 7.05
C LEU A 98 -16.28 10.17 8.41
N ARG A 99 -16.88 10.89 9.37
CA ARG A 99 -16.32 11.01 10.73
C ARG A 99 -16.10 9.62 11.34
N ASP A 100 -17.07 8.74 11.24
CA ASP A 100 -16.97 7.37 11.73
C ASP A 100 -15.84 6.59 11.03
N ALA A 101 -15.70 6.74 9.72
CA ALA A 101 -14.64 6.06 8.96
C ALA A 101 -13.24 6.56 9.32
N ILE A 102 -13.08 7.86 9.61
CA ILE A 102 -11.82 8.43 10.10
C ILE A 102 -11.49 7.85 11.48
N ILE A 103 -12.47 7.74 12.38
CA ILE A 103 -12.28 7.13 13.70
C ILE A 103 -11.84 5.66 13.56
N ASP A 104 -12.53 4.88 12.72
CA ASP A 104 -12.16 3.49 12.44
C ASP A 104 -10.73 3.38 11.89
N ALA A 105 -10.37 4.29 10.99
CA ALA A 105 -9.05 4.32 10.40
C ALA A 105 -7.97 4.57 11.44
N VAL A 106 -8.16 5.58 12.29
CA VAL A 106 -7.26 5.90 13.39
C VAL A 106 -7.09 4.71 14.31
N ILE A 107 -8.19 4.08 14.76
CA ILE A 107 -8.13 2.90 15.64
C ILE A 107 -7.37 1.75 14.97
N LEU A 108 -7.67 1.46 13.71
CA LEU A 108 -7.04 0.36 12.98
C LEU A 108 -5.53 0.59 12.81
N TYR A 109 -5.11 1.82 12.50
CA TYR A 109 -3.69 2.16 12.39
C TYR A 109 -2.97 2.05 13.72
N PHE A 110 -3.57 2.53 14.83
CA PHE A 110 -2.98 2.41 16.16
C PHE A 110 -2.86 0.96 16.62
N LEU A 111 -3.90 0.14 16.43
CA LEU A 111 -3.85 -1.28 16.78
C LEU A 111 -2.78 -2.02 15.97
N THR A 112 -2.72 -1.77 14.67
CA THR A 112 -1.74 -2.40 13.78
C THR A 112 -0.31 -1.98 14.15
N TYR A 113 -0.10 -0.69 14.40
CA TYR A 113 1.17 -0.15 14.89
C TYR A 113 1.56 -0.80 16.22
N ALA A 114 0.64 -0.86 17.20
CA ALA A 114 0.90 -1.43 18.51
C ALA A 114 1.29 -2.92 18.44
N VAL A 115 0.65 -3.70 17.56
CA VAL A 115 1.00 -5.10 17.33
C VAL A 115 2.40 -5.23 16.75
N VAL A 116 2.69 -4.55 15.62
CA VAL A 116 4.00 -4.68 14.97
C VAL A 116 5.12 -4.14 15.85
N VAL A 117 4.92 -2.98 16.47
CA VAL A 117 5.90 -2.37 17.35
C VAL A 117 6.07 -3.16 18.63
N GLY A 118 5.00 -3.58 19.30
CA GLY A 118 5.10 -4.40 20.51
C GLY A 118 5.90 -5.69 20.27
N LEU A 119 5.79 -6.27 19.08
CA LEU A 119 6.55 -7.44 18.69
C LEU A 119 8.02 -7.13 18.33
N THR A 120 8.32 -5.93 17.81
CA THR A 120 9.64 -5.55 17.28
C THR A 120 10.44 -4.56 18.13
N TRP A 121 9.86 -4.01 19.20
CA TRP A 121 10.43 -2.86 19.93
C TRP A 121 11.78 -3.13 20.61
N SER A 122 11.99 -4.33 21.17
CA SER A 122 13.15 -4.56 22.05
C SER A 122 14.38 -5.14 21.37
N ASP A 123 14.29 -5.70 20.15
CA ASP A 123 15.40 -6.51 19.58
C ASP A 123 15.63 -6.32 18.09
N VAL A 124 15.00 -5.33 17.46
CA VAL A 124 15.51 -4.92 16.15
C VAL A 124 16.76 -4.08 16.41
N ASP A 125 17.93 -4.72 16.23
CA ASP A 125 19.20 -4.01 16.20
C ASP A 125 19.06 -2.78 15.29
N VAL A 126 19.21 -1.61 15.89
CA VAL A 126 19.07 -0.31 15.21
C VAL A 126 20.07 -0.18 14.05
N GLU A 127 21.16 -0.96 14.11
CA GLU A 127 22.21 -1.06 13.11
C GLU A 127 21.94 -2.10 12.01
N SER A 128 20.83 -2.83 12.07
CA SER A 128 20.53 -3.85 11.07
C SER A 128 20.27 -3.19 9.70
N ASN A 129 21.11 -3.56 8.73
CA ASN A 129 20.97 -3.19 7.32
C ASN A 129 19.56 -3.44 6.74
N PHE A 130 18.82 -4.39 7.32
CA PHE A 130 17.43 -4.65 6.99
C PHE A 130 16.53 -3.40 7.14
N LEU A 131 16.73 -2.59 8.18
CA LEU A 131 15.99 -1.35 8.38
C LEU A 131 16.27 -0.30 7.30
N LEU A 132 17.49 -0.29 6.75
CA LEU A 132 17.85 0.58 5.64
C LEU A 132 17.19 0.11 4.32
N ILE A 133 17.06 -1.21 4.11
CA ILE A 133 16.28 -1.74 2.98
C ILE A 133 14.81 -1.33 3.12
N ILE A 134 14.19 -1.55 4.29
CA ILE A 134 12.81 -1.12 4.54
C ILE A 134 12.65 0.37 4.26
N ARG A 135 13.62 1.18 4.67
CA ARG A 135 13.62 2.62 4.39
C ARG A 135 13.71 2.92 2.89
N GLY A 136 14.60 2.25 2.16
CA GLY A 136 14.69 2.38 0.70
C GLY A 136 13.37 2.00 0.00
N ILE A 137 12.75 0.90 0.41
CA ILE A 137 11.43 0.47 -0.07
C ILE A 137 10.35 1.51 0.30
N SER A 138 10.41 2.11 1.49
CA SER A 138 9.50 3.17 1.95
C SER A 138 9.54 4.37 0.99
N TYR A 139 10.74 4.80 0.56
CA TYR A 139 10.89 5.82 -0.48
C TYR A 139 10.33 5.39 -1.84
N MET A 140 10.56 4.15 -2.29
CA MET A 140 10.03 3.66 -3.57
C MET A 140 8.49 3.59 -3.57
N VAL A 141 7.88 3.17 -2.47
CA VAL A 141 6.43 3.19 -2.27
C VAL A 141 5.92 4.63 -2.27
N SER A 142 6.60 5.54 -1.57
CA SER A 142 6.29 6.97 -1.55
C SER A 142 6.33 7.59 -2.94
N ALA A 143 7.35 7.26 -3.73
CA ALA A 143 7.46 7.69 -5.12
C ALA A 143 6.29 7.17 -5.97
N SER A 144 5.90 5.91 -5.79
CA SER A 144 4.76 5.30 -6.48
C SER A 144 3.43 5.99 -6.13
N MET A 145 3.24 6.38 -4.88
CA MET A 145 2.09 7.17 -4.45
C MET A 145 2.11 8.58 -5.05
N LEU A 146 3.25 9.28 -5.04
CA LEU A 146 3.40 10.60 -5.66
C LEU A 146 3.15 10.57 -7.17
N ALA A 147 3.64 9.54 -7.87
CA ALA A 147 3.35 9.33 -9.30
C ALA A 147 1.84 9.14 -9.53
N SER A 148 1.20 8.34 -8.68
CA SER A 148 -0.25 8.14 -8.72
C SER A 148 -1.00 9.46 -8.53
N ILE A 149 -0.59 10.32 -7.60
CA ILE A 149 -1.14 11.66 -7.42
C ILE A 149 -0.94 12.49 -8.69
N GLY A 150 0.26 12.48 -9.26
CA GLY A 150 0.59 13.16 -10.52
C GLY A 150 -0.36 12.77 -11.66
N TRP A 151 -0.67 11.49 -11.79
CA TRP A 151 -1.63 11.01 -12.81
C TRP A 151 -3.08 11.42 -12.52
N LYS A 152 -3.46 11.64 -11.25
CA LYS A 152 -4.84 12.03 -10.86
C LYS A 152 -5.09 13.55 -10.93
N ILE A 153 -4.05 14.38 -10.89
CA ILE A 153 -4.19 15.85 -10.93
C ILE A 153 -5.10 16.35 -12.06
N PRO A 154 -4.94 15.91 -13.32
CA PRO A 154 -5.75 16.45 -14.40
C PRO A 154 -7.23 16.07 -14.27
N LEU A 155 -7.52 14.92 -13.68
CA LEU A 155 -8.89 14.54 -13.32
C LEU A 155 -9.45 15.46 -12.23
N TRP A 156 -8.68 15.74 -11.17
CA TRP A 156 -9.15 16.58 -10.06
C TRP A 156 -9.37 18.04 -10.44
N LEU A 157 -8.56 18.56 -11.36
CA LEU A 157 -8.75 19.90 -11.92
C LEU A 157 -9.89 19.96 -12.95
N GLY A 158 -10.52 18.83 -13.26
CA GLY A 158 -11.62 18.71 -14.22
C GLY A 158 -11.16 18.91 -15.66
N PHE A 159 -9.88 18.65 -15.94
CA PHE A 159 -9.37 18.60 -17.32
C PHE A 159 -9.78 17.28 -17.99
N TYR A 160 -9.75 16.18 -17.25
CA TYR A 160 -10.30 14.90 -17.70
C TYR A 160 -11.77 14.79 -17.28
N ARG A 161 -12.68 14.51 -18.23
CA ARG A 161 -14.11 14.37 -17.96
C ARG A 161 -14.51 12.94 -17.59
N LYS A 162 -13.90 11.92 -18.21
CA LYS A 162 -14.18 10.48 -18.02
C LYS A 162 -12.95 9.66 -18.45
N SER A 163 -12.56 8.63 -17.68
CA SER A 163 -11.53 7.65 -18.06
C SER A 163 -12.07 6.21 -17.90
N ASN A 164 -11.75 5.29 -18.83
CA ASN A 164 -12.09 3.86 -18.72
C ASN A 164 -11.07 3.10 -17.86
N PHE A 165 -9.91 3.69 -17.54
CA PHE A 165 -9.02 3.11 -16.55
C PHE A 165 -9.67 3.20 -15.16
N ASN A 166 -10.20 2.07 -14.70
CA ASN A 166 -10.77 1.85 -13.36
C ASN A 166 -9.80 2.16 -12.20
N PHE A 167 -8.53 2.49 -12.46
CA PHE A 167 -7.62 3.02 -11.44
C PHE A 167 -7.98 4.46 -11.03
N LEU A 168 -8.69 5.19 -11.90
CA LEU A 168 -9.12 6.58 -11.73
C LEU A 168 -10.63 6.73 -11.48
N LYS A 169 -11.46 5.75 -11.88
CA LYS A 169 -12.92 5.73 -11.66
C LYS A 169 -13.24 5.36 -10.20
N ASP A 170 -14.30 5.93 -9.62
CA ASP A 170 -14.83 5.72 -8.26
C ASP A 170 -14.12 4.59 -7.51
N THR A 171 -13.23 4.94 -6.60
CA THR A 171 -12.29 3.97 -6.04
C THR A 171 -12.99 2.84 -5.26
N SER A 172 -14.23 3.08 -4.83
CA SER A 172 -15.05 2.08 -4.17
C SER A 172 -16.10 1.41 -5.08
N SER A 173 -16.61 2.09 -6.12
CA SER A 173 -17.88 1.85 -6.82
C SER A 173 -19.13 1.77 -5.91
N ILE A 174 -18.99 2.19 -4.65
CA ILE A 174 -20.04 2.11 -3.62
C ILE A 174 -20.92 3.36 -3.68
N ALA A 175 -20.35 4.54 -3.94
CA ALA A 175 -21.09 5.80 -3.98
C ALA A 175 -22.32 5.79 -4.92
N PRO A 176 -22.21 5.42 -6.22
CA PRO A 176 -23.37 5.45 -7.12
C PRO A 176 -24.45 4.47 -6.68
N GLN A 177 -24.08 3.23 -6.30
CA GLN A 177 -25.06 2.24 -5.83
C GLN A 177 -25.74 2.69 -4.54
N ALA A 178 -24.96 3.14 -3.55
CA ALA A 178 -25.49 3.57 -2.27
C ALA A 178 -26.46 4.76 -2.40
N VAL A 179 -26.18 5.69 -3.31
CA VAL A 179 -27.09 6.80 -3.61
C VAL A 179 -28.36 6.30 -4.30
N LEU A 180 -28.24 5.37 -5.25
CA LEU A 180 -29.41 4.79 -5.93
C LEU A 180 -30.32 4.05 -4.93
N ASP A 181 -29.74 3.17 -4.11
CA ASP A 181 -30.44 2.43 -3.06
C ASP A 181 -31.10 3.39 -2.05
N HIS A 182 -30.49 4.54 -1.78
CA HIS A 182 -31.05 5.55 -0.88
C HIS A 182 -32.19 6.34 -1.51
N VAL A 183 -32.02 6.84 -2.72
CA VAL A 183 -32.96 7.78 -3.34
C VAL A 183 -34.17 7.07 -3.96
N PHE A 184 -33.98 5.86 -4.49
CA PHE A 184 -35.00 5.13 -5.25
C PHE A 184 -35.57 3.93 -4.49
N GLU A 185 -34.75 3.17 -3.77
CA GLU A 185 -35.22 1.97 -3.04
C GLU A 185 -35.70 2.30 -1.62
N GLY A 186 -35.56 3.56 -1.18
CA GLY A 186 -36.02 4.01 0.13
C GLY A 186 -35.17 3.47 1.29
N SER A 187 -33.89 3.17 1.05
CA SER A 187 -33.02 2.71 2.14
C SER A 187 -32.86 3.79 3.22
N SER A 188 -32.78 3.35 4.49
CA SER A 188 -32.72 4.26 5.63
C SER A 188 -31.45 5.13 5.64
N LEU A 189 -31.54 6.31 6.27
CA LEU A 189 -30.41 7.22 6.43
C LEU A 189 -29.21 6.54 7.11
N ALA A 190 -29.47 5.69 8.11
CA ALA A 190 -28.48 4.89 8.80
C ALA A 190 -27.77 3.89 7.86
N SER A 191 -28.50 3.25 6.94
CA SER A 191 -27.91 2.38 5.91
C SER A 191 -27.02 3.17 4.96
N PHE A 192 -27.48 4.33 4.49
CA PHE A 192 -26.71 5.21 3.62
C PHE A 192 -25.42 5.71 4.30
N ARG A 193 -25.51 6.17 5.57
CA ARG A 193 -24.36 6.52 6.41
C ARG A 193 -23.36 5.37 6.53
N TYR A 194 -23.85 4.14 6.73
CA TYR A 194 -23.01 2.96 6.81
C TYR A 194 -22.30 2.65 5.48
N GLN A 195 -22.96 2.84 4.34
CA GLN A 195 -22.32 2.69 3.02
C GLN A 195 -21.23 3.74 2.80
N VAL A 196 -21.45 4.99 3.22
CA VAL A 196 -20.41 6.04 3.20
C VAL A 196 -19.21 5.62 4.05
N ARG A 197 -19.48 5.15 5.28
CA ARG A 197 -18.44 4.66 6.20
C ARG A 197 -17.63 3.52 5.58
N LEU A 198 -18.30 2.55 4.95
CA LEU A 198 -17.65 1.44 4.24
C LEU A 198 -16.85 1.89 3.01
N GLY A 199 -17.37 2.86 2.24
CA GLY A 199 -16.70 3.44 1.08
C GLY A 199 -15.34 4.02 1.45
N VAL A 200 -15.33 4.89 2.47
CA VAL A 200 -14.09 5.48 2.99
C VAL A 200 -13.20 4.40 3.65
N GLY A 201 -13.76 3.53 4.49
CA GLY A 201 -13.02 2.49 5.21
C GLY A 201 -12.28 1.49 4.31
N LYS A 202 -12.84 1.19 3.11
CA LYS A 202 -12.19 0.35 2.09
C LYS A 202 -10.80 0.86 1.71
N HIS A 203 -10.64 2.17 1.59
CA HIS A 203 -9.36 2.77 1.22
C HIS A 203 -8.35 2.63 2.35
N THR A 204 -8.76 2.96 3.57
CA THR A 204 -7.93 2.82 4.76
C THR A 204 -7.37 1.39 4.91
N ILE A 205 -8.24 0.38 4.92
CA ILE A 205 -7.85 -1.02 5.15
C ILE A 205 -6.87 -1.52 4.10
N SER A 206 -7.03 -1.07 2.84
CA SER A 206 -6.15 -1.46 1.75
C SER A 206 -4.69 -1.03 1.97
N PHE A 207 -4.47 0.09 2.67
CA PHE A 207 -3.13 0.62 2.95
C PHE A 207 -2.54 0.13 4.28
N VAL A 208 -3.37 -0.27 5.25
CA VAL A 208 -2.90 -0.80 6.54
C VAL A 208 -1.97 -2.00 6.36
N ILE A 209 -2.34 -2.95 5.51
CA ILE A 209 -1.52 -4.15 5.24
C ILE A 209 -0.19 -3.77 4.58
N LEU A 210 -0.22 -2.79 3.68
CA LEU A 210 0.98 -2.29 3.00
C LEU A 210 1.91 -1.53 3.95
N LEU A 211 1.37 -0.97 5.04
CA LEU A 211 2.12 -0.24 6.04
C LEU A 211 2.82 -1.12 7.09
N LEU A 212 2.43 -2.39 7.23
CA LEU A 212 2.98 -3.32 8.23
C LEU A 212 4.52 -3.36 8.25
N PRO A 213 5.24 -3.49 7.11
CA PRO A 213 6.69 -3.57 7.15
C PRO A 213 7.38 -2.27 7.61
N PHE A 214 6.71 -1.12 7.48
CA PHE A 214 7.26 0.19 7.83
C PHE A 214 7.06 0.55 9.30
N TYR A 215 6.28 -0.23 10.05
CA TYR A 215 6.16 -0.09 11.51
C TYR A 215 7.33 -0.73 12.27
N VAL A 216 8.12 -1.58 11.61
CA VAL A 216 9.26 -2.26 12.22
C VAL A 216 10.29 -1.24 12.72
N ASN A 217 10.56 -1.26 14.03
CA ASN A 217 11.46 -0.34 14.74
C ASN A 217 11.10 1.16 14.58
N LEU A 218 9.84 1.47 14.31
CA LEU A 218 9.40 2.85 14.19
C LEU A 218 9.08 3.41 15.58
N LYS A 219 9.88 4.39 16.03
CA LYS A 219 9.63 5.07 17.31
C LYS A 219 8.28 5.79 17.29
N VAL A 220 7.58 5.73 18.43
CA VAL A 220 6.23 6.30 18.59
C VAL A 220 6.15 7.76 18.14
N HIS A 221 7.09 8.60 18.55
CA HIS A 221 7.10 10.02 18.15
C HIS A 221 7.30 10.22 16.64
N ILE A 222 8.14 9.40 15.99
CA ILE A 222 8.36 9.47 14.53
C ILE A 222 7.07 9.08 13.81
N TYR A 223 6.36 8.06 14.29
CA TYR A 223 5.05 7.69 13.76
C TYR A 223 4.06 8.86 13.79
N PHE A 224 3.91 9.52 14.95
CA PHE A 224 3.02 10.68 15.09
C PHE A 224 3.43 11.85 14.20
N ILE A 225 4.73 12.17 14.11
CA ILE A 225 5.24 13.23 13.24
C ILE A 225 4.93 12.89 11.77
N SER A 226 5.15 11.65 11.36
CA SER A 226 4.90 11.21 9.97
C SER A 226 3.43 11.30 9.60
N LEU A 227 2.55 10.89 10.52
CA LEU A 227 1.11 11.00 10.35
C LEU A 227 0.68 12.47 10.27
N LEU A 228 1.18 13.33 11.15
CA LEU A 228 0.89 14.77 11.15
C LEU A 228 1.36 15.44 9.85
N VAL A 229 2.61 15.19 9.43
CA VAL A 229 3.18 15.73 8.19
C VAL A 229 2.35 15.30 6.98
N GLY A 230 1.96 14.02 6.92
CA GLY A 230 1.12 13.51 5.85
C GLY A 230 -0.28 14.15 5.83
N LEU A 231 -0.93 14.30 6.99
CA LEU A 231 -2.23 14.95 7.10
C LEU A 231 -2.17 16.42 6.64
N VAL A 232 -1.20 17.19 7.15
CA VAL A 232 -1.01 18.60 6.79
C VAL A 232 -0.73 18.73 5.30
N PHE A 233 0.18 17.92 4.76
CA PHE A 233 0.49 17.92 3.33
C PHE A 233 -0.76 17.59 2.48
N GLY A 234 -1.53 16.58 2.86
CA GLY A 234 -2.78 16.22 2.19
C GLY A 234 -3.79 17.37 2.15
N CYS A 235 -3.99 18.05 3.28
CA CYS A 235 -4.89 19.21 3.36
C CYS A 235 -4.39 20.40 2.52
N VAL A 236 -3.10 20.76 2.63
CA VAL A 236 -2.50 21.84 1.83
C VAL A 236 -2.59 21.55 0.34
N TYR A 237 -2.36 20.30 -0.03
CA TYR A 237 -2.46 19.85 -1.40
C TYR A 237 -3.90 20.01 -1.94
N GLN A 238 -4.91 19.57 -1.19
CA GLN A 238 -6.32 19.75 -1.58
C GLN A 238 -6.69 21.21 -1.72
N TYR A 239 -6.27 22.03 -0.76
CA TYR A 239 -6.48 23.46 -0.81
C TYR A 239 -5.85 24.07 -2.07
N THR A 240 -4.65 23.60 -2.44
CA THR A 240 -3.97 24.04 -3.65
C THR A 240 -4.73 23.61 -4.91
N VAL A 241 -5.16 22.36 -5.02
CA VAL A 241 -6.00 21.88 -6.15
C VAL A 241 -7.28 22.71 -6.25
N PHE A 242 -7.91 23.01 -5.11
CA PHE A 242 -9.08 23.86 -5.04
C PHE A 242 -8.79 25.28 -5.58
N MET A 243 -7.73 25.92 -5.09
CA MET A 243 -7.33 27.26 -5.51
C MET A 243 -6.99 27.30 -7.01
N LEU A 244 -6.29 26.28 -7.52
CA LEU A 244 -5.97 26.15 -8.94
C LEU A 244 -7.24 26.01 -9.79
N ARG A 245 -8.23 25.24 -9.32
CA ARG A 245 -9.52 25.05 -10.00
C ARG A 245 -10.31 26.35 -10.12
N GLN A 246 -10.29 27.17 -9.07
CA GLN A 246 -10.96 28.47 -9.04
C GLN A 246 -10.25 29.51 -9.90
N ARG A 247 -8.93 29.66 -9.71
CA ARG A 247 -8.15 30.72 -10.34
C ARG A 247 -7.96 30.54 -11.84
N TYR A 248 -7.74 29.32 -12.32
CA TYR A 248 -7.28 29.07 -13.69
C TYR A 248 -8.36 28.49 -14.61
N LYS A 249 -9.60 29.01 -14.59
CA LYS A 249 -10.70 28.48 -15.43
C LYS A 249 -10.34 28.37 -16.93
N ARG A 250 -9.60 29.33 -17.49
CA ARG A 250 -9.22 29.38 -18.91
C ARG A 250 -8.00 28.53 -19.27
N HIS A 251 -7.11 28.29 -18.31
CA HIS A 251 -5.82 27.61 -18.54
C HIS A 251 -5.68 26.30 -17.74
N ARG A 252 -6.80 25.66 -17.37
CA ARG A 252 -6.81 24.45 -16.52
C ARG A 252 -5.93 23.34 -17.07
N GLY A 253 -5.93 23.10 -18.37
CA GLY A 253 -5.14 22.04 -19.00
C GLY A 253 -3.63 22.23 -18.82
N MET A 254 -3.12 23.43 -19.10
CA MET A 254 -1.69 23.73 -18.92
C MET A 254 -1.26 23.63 -17.46
N VAL A 255 -2.06 24.17 -16.55
CA VAL A 255 -1.78 24.10 -15.10
C VAL A 255 -1.82 22.65 -14.60
N ALA A 256 -2.80 21.86 -15.04
CA ALA A 256 -2.91 20.45 -14.68
C ALA A 256 -1.72 19.62 -15.17
N MET A 257 -1.35 19.76 -16.44
CA MET A 257 -0.21 19.04 -17.01
C MET A 257 1.10 19.47 -16.38
N GLY A 258 1.29 20.78 -16.15
CA GLY A 258 2.46 21.31 -15.45
C GLY A 258 2.60 20.78 -14.02
N ALA A 259 1.52 20.82 -13.24
CA ALA A 259 1.51 20.29 -11.88
C ALA A 259 1.75 18.77 -11.83
N SER A 260 1.20 18.03 -12.80
CA SER A 260 1.46 16.59 -12.96
C SER A 260 2.93 16.34 -13.24
N ALA A 261 3.53 17.04 -14.20
CA ALA A 261 4.94 16.91 -14.55
C ALA A 261 5.86 17.18 -13.35
N VAL A 262 5.59 18.24 -12.57
CA VAL A 262 6.36 18.55 -11.35
C VAL A 262 6.29 17.40 -10.34
N LEU A 263 5.11 16.85 -10.08
CA LEU A 263 4.98 15.69 -9.18
C LEU A 263 5.69 14.44 -9.69
N LEU A 264 5.71 14.20 -11.01
CA LEU A 264 6.44 13.08 -11.60
C LEU A 264 7.96 13.26 -11.44
N LEU A 265 8.49 14.48 -11.60
CA LEU A 265 9.90 14.76 -11.33
C LEU A 265 10.27 14.53 -9.86
N ILE A 266 9.42 15.01 -8.93
CA ILE A 266 9.60 14.78 -7.49
C ILE A 266 9.53 13.27 -7.20
N SER A 267 8.54 12.56 -7.76
CA SER A 267 8.41 11.11 -7.64
C SER A 267 9.69 10.39 -8.09
N SER A 268 10.25 10.75 -9.23
CA SER A 268 11.51 10.17 -9.72
C SER A 268 12.70 10.46 -8.81
N ALA A 269 12.79 11.67 -8.24
CA ALA A 269 13.84 12.00 -7.28
C ALA A 269 13.72 11.17 -5.99
N VAL A 270 12.50 10.98 -5.51
CA VAL A 270 12.19 10.14 -4.34
C VAL A 270 12.50 8.66 -4.64
N PHE A 271 12.18 8.17 -5.83
CA PHE A 271 12.49 6.81 -6.27
C PHE A 271 14.00 6.57 -6.32
N MET A 272 14.73 7.50 -6.93
CA MET A 272 16.19 7.48 -6.97
C MET A 272 16.78 7.45 -5.55
N ALA A 273 16.25 8.26 -4.62
CA ALA A 273 16.69 8.23 -3.22
C ALA A 273 16.47 6.83 -2.59
N GLY A 274 15.32 6.19 -2.86
CA GLY A 274 15.04 4.82 -2.42
C GLY A 274 16.03 3.80 -2.94
N ILE A 275 16.33 3.83 -4.24
CA ILE A 275 17.37 2.98 -4.85
C ILE A 275 18.75 3.27 -4.25
N ARG A 276 19.07 4.54 -3.98
CA ARG A 276 20.31 4.95 -3.32
C ARG A 276 20.47 4.30 -1.95
N PHE A 277 19.41 4.22 -1.14
CA PHE A 277 19.45 3.52 0.15
C PHE A 277 19.67 2.03 -0.01
N ILE A 278 18.99 1.40 -0.96
CA ILE A 278 19.11 -0.04 -1.22
C ILE A 278 20.53 -0.39 -1.71
N ASP A 279 21.09 0.40 -2.62
CA ASP A 279 22.41 0.18 -3.19
C ASP A 279 23.53 0.30 -2.15
N ILE A 280 23.45 1.31 -1.28
CA ILE A 280 24.36 1.47 -0.12
C ILE A 280 24.38 0.19 0.72
N VAL A 281 23.21 -0.38 0.96
CA VAL A 281 23.06 -1.55 1.81
C VAL A 281 23.57 -2.82 1.14
N TRP A 282 23.34 -2.95 -0.16
CA TRP A 282 23.78 -4.11 -0.94
C TRP A 282 25.27 -4.11 -1.19
N ASN A 283 25.93 -2.97 -0.99
CA ASN A 283 27.35 -2.78 -1.25
C ASN A 283 27.72 -3.42 -2.60
N TRP A 284 26.84 -3.24 -3.60
CA TRP A 284 27.17 -3.57 -4.97
C TRP A 284 28.41 -2.72 -5.24
N ASN A 285 29.56 -3.37 -5.39
CA ASN A 285 30.90 -2.77 -5.41
C ASN A 285 31.15 -1.82 -6.61
N LEU A 286 30.08 -1.26 -7.16
CA LEU A 286 29.97 -0.27 -8.22
C LEU A 286 30.34 1.13 -7.72
N ARG A 287 31.47 1.25 -6.99
CA ARG A 287 32.00 2.51 -6.44
C ARG A 287 32.09 3.65 -7.47
N LEU A 288 32.26 3.32 -8.76
CA LEU A 288 32.31 4.27 -9.88
C LEU A 288 30.97 4.45 -10.64
N ALA A 289 29.97 3.61 -10.38
CA ALA A 289 28.68 3.64 -11.06
C ALA A 289 27.48 3.97 -10.15
N TYR A 290 27.73 4.32 -8.88
CA TYR A 290 26.68 4.74 -7.94
C TYR A 290 25.75 5.82 -8.50
N TRP A 291 26.36 6.95 -8.93
CA TRP A 291 25.61 8.05 -9.51
C TRP A 291 24.94 7.63 -10.84
N LYS A 292 25.55 6.70 -11.58
CA LYS A 292 24.97 6.18 -12.83
C LYS A 292 23.71 5.35 -12.56
N ILE A 293 23.71 4.49 -11.54
CA ILE A 293 22.50 3.72 -11.15
C ILE A 293 21.42 4.66 -10.65
N GLY A 294 21.78 5.62 -9.79
CA GLY A 294 20.84 6.64 -9.31
C GLY A 294 20.19 7.41 -10.47
N VAL A 295 21.01 8.00 -11.35
CA VAL A 295 20.55 8.75 -12.52
C VAL A 295 19.75 7.86 -13.49
N LEU A 296 20.20 6.64 -13.75
CA LEU A 296 19.47 5.69 -14.60
C LEU A 296 18.11 5.34 -14.01
N SER A 297 18.05 5.07 -12.70
CA SER A 297 16.79 4.76 -12.00
C SER A 297 15.82 5.94 -12.02
N TYR A 298 16.32 7.17 -11.87
CA TYR A 298 15.55 8.40 -11.99
C TYR A 298 14.90 8.51 -13.38
N PHE A 299 15.69 8.39 -14.44
CA PHE A 299 15.19 8.54 -15.82
C PHE A 299 14.30 7.38 -16.24
N LEU A 300 14.60 6.15 -15.82
CA LEU A 300 13.78 4.97 -16.09
C LEU A 300 12.41 5.10 -15.43
N TRP A 301 12.37 5.48 -14.14
CA TRP A 301 11.12 5.72 -13.43
C TRP A 301 10.32 6.90 -14.02
N LEU A 302 11.00 8.00 -14.36
CA LEU A 302 10.37 9.15 -15.01
C LEU A 302 9.75 8.76 -16.35
N THR A 303 10.49 8.02 -17.18
CA THR A 303 10.02 7.56 -18.49
C THR A 303 8.79 6.68 -18.33
N LEU A 304 8.82 5.73 -17.39
CA LEU A 304 7.66 4.89 -17.08
C LEU A 304 6.45 5.75 -16.67
N CYS A 305 6.65 6.73 -15.81
CA CYS A 305 5.58 7.63 -15.36
C CYS A 305 5.01 8.49 -16.49
N LEU A 306 5.86 8.97 -17.40
CA LEU A 306 5.47 9.77 -18.57
C LEU A 306 4.73 8.92 -19.61
N ILE A 307 5.13 7.67 -19.83
CA ILE A 307 4.39 6.72 -20.68
C ILE A 307 2.98 6.52 -20.13
N ILE A 308 2.85 6.26 -18.82
CA ILE A 308 1.55 6.08 -18.17
C ILE A 308 0.70 7.36 -18.29
N LEU A 309 1.28 8.54 -18.04
CA LEU A 309 0.58 9.82 -18.21
C LEU A 309 0.15 10.05 -19.67
N GLY A 310 1.01 9.71 -20.63
CA GLY A 310 0.71 9.80 -22.06
C GLY A 310 -0.43 8.88 -22.48
N MET A 311 -0.48 7.66 -21.94
CA MET A 311 -1.60 6.74 -22.13
C MET A 311 -2.92 7.32 -21.60
N TYR A 312 -2.91 7.92 -20.40
CA TYR A 312 -4.10 8.60 -19.85
C TYR A 312 -4.54 9.79 -20.70
N TYR A 313 -3.59 10.60 -21.16
CA TYR A 313 -3.88 11.73 -22.03
C TYR A 313 -4.48 11.28 -23.37
N TYR A 314 -3.92 10.23 -23.98
CA TYR A 314 -4.39 9.66 -25.23
C TYR A 314 -5.82 9.11 -25.10
N GLU A 315 -6.10 8.38 -24.02
CA GLU A 315 -7.44 7.87 -23.74
C GLU A 315 -8.46 9.00 -23.60
N GLN A 316 -8.14 10.04 -22.82
CA GLN A 316 -9.03 11.19 -22.68
C GLN A 316 -9.31 11.87 -24.03
N LYS A 317 -8.29 11.95 -24.91
CA LYS A 317 -8.47 12.51 -26.25
C LYS A 317 -9.43 11.65 -27.08
N LEU A 318 -9.32 10.33 -27.02
CA LEU A 318 -10.27 9.42 -27.68
C LEU A 318 -11.70 9.60 -27.16
N PHE A 319 -11.88 9.83 -25.86
CA PHE A 319 -13.21 10.10 -25.30
C PHE A 319 -13.83 11.41 -25.79
N ILE A 320 -13.03 12.45 -25.94
CA ILE A 320 -13.51 13.74 -26.44
C ILE A 320 -13.95 13.58 -27.90
N LEU A 321 -13.16 12.86 -28.72
CA LEU A 321 -13.51 12.58 -30.10
C LEU A 321 -14.82 11.77 -30.20
N ALA A 322 -15.00 10.75 -29.36
CA ALA A 322 -16.23 9.97 -29.33
C ALA A 322 -17.45 10.78 -28.86
N GLU A 323 -17.27 11.70 -27.90
CA GLU A 323 -18.34 12.61 -27.43
C GLU A 323 -18.70 13.64 -28.52
N ASP A 324 -17.72 14.12 -29.29
CA ASP A 324 -17.95 15.02 -30.42
C ASP A 324 -18.70 14.30 -31.56
N ASP A 325 -18.37 13.03 -31.84
CA ASP A 325 -19.08 12.20 -32.83
C ASP A 325 -20.55 11.95 -32.39
N GLU A 326 -20.79 11.59 -31.12
CA GLU A 326 -22.16 11.41 -30.57
C GLU A 326 -22.97 12.71 -30.64
N ASN A 327 -22.36 13.86 -30.31
CA ASN A 327 -23.04 15.15 -30.40
C ASN A 327 -23.36 15.55 -31.86
N GLN A 328 -22.47 15.24 -32.81
CA GLN A 328 -22.73 15.46 -34.24
C GLN A 328 -23.89 14.58 -34.74
N GLU A 329 -23.94 13.31 -34.33
CA GLU A 329 -25.07 12.44 -34.67
C GLU A 329 -26.38 12.95 -34.06
N GLU A 330 -26.38 13.42 -32.81
CA GLU A 330 -27.56 14.02 -32.19
C GLU A 330 -28.01 15.30 -32.91
N GLU A 331 -27.09 16.19 -33.30
CA GLU A 331 -27.40 17.39 -34.09
C GLU A 331 -28.01 17.03 -35.45
N LEU A 332 -27.45 16.04 -36.16
CA LEU A 332 -27.99 15.56 -37.44
C LEU A 332 -29.39 14.95 -37.30
N VAL A 333 -29.67 14.23 -36.21
CA VAL A 333 -31.01 13.67 -35.93
C VAL A 333 -32.03 14.77 -35.60
N VAL A 334 -31.62 15.81 -34.86
CA VAL A 334 -32.48 16.96 -34.55
C VAL A 334 -32.77 17.78 -35.81
N GLU A 335 -31.78 18.03 -36.67
CA GLU A 335 -32.00 18.72 -37.94
C GLU A 335 -32.91 17.93 -38.88
N LYS A 336 -32.74 16.61 -38.98
CA LYS A 336 -33.61 15.75 -39.80
C LYS A 336 -35.07 15.79 -39.34
N LYS A 337 -35.32 15.69 -38.02
CA LYS A 337 -36.69 15.81 -37.47
C LYS A 337 -37.33 17.17 -37.77
N LYS A 338 -36.53 18.24 -37.69
CA LYS A 338 -37.02 19.59 -38.00
C LYS A 338 -37.37 19.74 -39.48
N GLY A 339 -36.65 19.06 -40.37
CA GLY A 339 -36.99 18.99 -41.80
C GLY A 339 -38.31 18.25 -42.05
N ASP A 340 -38.49 17.08 -41.44
CA ASP A 340 -39.69 16.26 -41.60
C ASP A 340 -40.95 16.97 -41.03
N ASP A 341 -40.84 17.67 -39.90
CA ASP A 341 -41.95 18.44 -39.31
C ASP A 341 -42.36 19.65 -40.19
N ILE A 342 -41.43 20.26 -40.94
CA ILE A 342 -41.73 21.35 -41.87
C ILE A 342 -42.41 20.82 -43.13
N GLN A 343 -41.93 19.72 -43.71
CA GLN A 343 -42.55 19.10 -44.88
C GLN A 343 -43.98 18.62 -44.59
N MET A 344 -44.22 18.08 -43.39
CA MET A 344 -45.56 17.65 -42.99
C MET A 344 -46.53 18.84 -42.75
N SER A 345 -46.02 20.06 -42.57
CA SER A 345 -46.83 21.28 -42.47
C SER A 345 -47.18 21.91 -43.83
N GLU A 346 -46.33 21.76 -44.85
CA GLU A 346 -46.60 22.28 -46.21
C GLU A 346 -47.58 21.39 -47.01
N GLU A 347 -47.64 20.09 -46.73
CA GLU A 347 -48.58 19.19 -47.42
C GLU A 347 -50.04 19.35 -46.97
N TYR A 348 -50.31 20.10 -45.89
CA TYR A 348 -51.66 20.36 -45.38
C TYR A 348 -52.32 21.64 -45.90
N ASP A 349 -51.66 22.46 -46.73
CA ASP A 349 -52.19 23.76 -47.18
C ASP A 349 -52.54 23.84 -48.69
N THR A 350 -52.50 22.73 -49.43
CA THR A 350 -52.80 22.71 -50.89
C THR A 350 -54.16 22.14 -51.29
N THR A 351 -55.17 22.23 -50.41
CA THR A 351 -56.57 21.93 -50.78
C THR A 351 -57.52 23.10 -50.49
N GLY A 352 -57.27 24.25 -51.13
CA GLY A 352 -58.17 25.41 -51.12
C GLY A 352 -58.25 26.10 -52.49
N LYS A 353 -59.24 25.69 -53.31
CA LYS A 353 -59.72 26.39 -54.52
C LYS A 353 -60.15 27.83 -54.20
N VAL A 354 -59.74 28.84 -54.99
CA VAL A 354 -60.59 29.96 -55.49
C VAL A 354 -59.96 30.52 -56.79
N GLU A 355 -60.87 31.02 -57.64
CA GLU A 355 -60.81 31.35 -59.06
C GLU A 355 -59.93 32.53 -59.50
N ALA A 356 -59.77 32.58 -60.83
CA ALA A 356 -58.99 33.50 -61.63
C ALA A 356 -59.53 34.93 -61.69
N GLU A 357 -58.63 35.91 -61.84
CA GLU A 357 -58.91 37.12 -62.61
C GLU A 357 -57.63 37.70 -63.24
N THR A 358 -57.72 37.92 -64.56
CA THR A 358 -56.71 38.48 -65.47
C THR A 358 -56.81 40.00 -65.57
N VAL A 359 -55.71 40.75 -65.38
CA VAL A 359 -55.52 42.11 -65.96
C VAL A 359 -54.05 42.36 -66.32
N LEU A 360 -53.90 43.10 -67.43
CA LEU A 360 -52.79 43.43 -68.33
C LEU A 360 -51.62 44.30 -67.78
N PRO A 361 -50.54 44.52 -68.58
CA PRO A 361 -49.24 45.01 -68.13
C PRO A 361 -49.06 46.53 -68.34
N GLY A 362 -48.11 47.14 -67.61
CA GLY A 362 -47.71 48.52 -67.87
C GLY A 362 -46.59 49.07 -66.99
N GLU A 363 -45.50 49.44 -67.67
CA GLU A 363 -44.63 50.60 -67.46
C GLU A 363 -43.52 50.63 -66.39
N ASP A 364 -42.34 50.98 -66.94
CA ASP A 364 -41.13 51.53 -66.34
C ASP A 364 -41.35 52.66 -65.33
N LYS A 365 -40.48 52.72 -64.30
CA LYS A 365 -39.71 53.95 -63.95
C LYS A 365 -38.61 53.69 -62.92
N ARG A 366 -37.42 54.23 -63.23
CA ARG A 366 -36.30 54.51 -62.31
C ARG A 366 -36.71 55.54 -61.24
N TYR A 367 -36.16 55.43 -60.04
CA TYR A 367 -35.54 56.48 -59.18
C TYR A 367 -35.08 55.75 -57.90
N SER A 368 -33.78 55.58 -57.64
CA SER A 368 -32.91 56.44 -56.83
C SER A 368 -33.38 56.72 -55.39
N THR A 369 -32.38 56.64 -54.50
CA THR A 369 -32.22 57.33 -53.20
C THR A 369 -32.91 56.78 -51.96
N GLY A 370 -32.09 56.55 -50.93
CA GLY A 370 -32.44 56.92 -49.56
C GLY A 370 -32.14 55.86 -48.51
N CYS A 371 -30.98 55.96 -47.86
CA CYS A 371 -30.77 55.40 -46.53
C CYS A 371 -31.83 55.97 -45.58
N SER A 372 -32.56 55.12 -44.86
CA SER A 372 -32.99 55.45 -43.51
C SER A 372 -32.99 54.19 -42.66
N GLU A 373 -32.23 54.27 -41.57
CA GLU A 373 -32.31 53.38 -40.42
C GLU A 373 -33.77 53.28 -39.96
N SER A 374 -34.33 52.07 -40.00
CA SER A 374 -35.50 51.72 -39.20
C SER A 374 -35.05 50.72 -38.14
N GLU A 375 -35.04 51.19 -36.91
CA GLU A 375 -34.91 50.39 -35.70
C GLU A 375 -36.00 49.31 -35.67
N GLU A 376 -35.60 48.05 -35.79
CA GLU A 376 -36.41 46.92 -35.34
C GLU A 376 -36.07 46.58 -33.88
N PRO A 377 -37.07 46.20 -33.06
CA PRO A 377 -36.90 46.07 -31.63
C PRO A 377 -36.05 44.85 -31.29
N MET A 378 -34.95 45.09 -30.56
CA MET A 378 -34.19 44.06 -29.86
C MET A 378 -35.13 43.24 -28.97
N ASN A 379 -35.49 42.05 -29.45
CA ASN A 379 -36.16 41.03 -28.67
C ASN A 379 -35.16 40.53 -27.61
N ASN A 380 -35.35 41.02 -26.37
CA ASN A 380 -34.58 40.68 -25.19
C ASN A 380 -34.70 39.18 -24.87
N ARG A 381 -33.88 38.37 -25.56
CA ARG A 381 -33.60 36.99 -25.19
C ARG A 381 -32.66 37.02 -23.99
N ALA A 382 -33.25 37.25 -22.81
CA ALA A 382 -32.55 37.21 -21.53
C ALA A 382 -31.72 35.92 -21.46
N ASN A 383 -30.42 36.11 -21.48
CA ASN A 383 -29.43 35.06 -21.58
C ASN A 383 -29.52 34.20 -20.31
N ARG A 384 -29.94 32.94 -20.45
CA ARG A 384 -30.08 31.95 -19.36
C ARG A 384 -28.73 31.61 -18.67
N ARG A 385 -27.64 32.30 -19.05
CA ARG A 385 -26.27 32.13 -18.52
C ARG A 385 -25.91 33.09 -17.37
N ASP A 386 -26.68 34.15 -17.12
CA ASP A 386 -26.32 35.14 -16.09
C ASP A 386 -26.80 34.81 -14.66
N LEU A 387 -27.52 33.69 -14.47
CA LEU A 387 -28.07 33.29 -13.16
C LEU A 387 -27.10 32.54 -12.23
N TYR A 388 -25.81 32.45 -12.57
CA TYR A 388 -24.79 31.77 -11.77
C TYR A 388 -23.58 32.64 -11.38
N ARG A 389 -23.74 33.96 -11.33
CA ARG A 389 -22.69 34.88 -10.88
C ARG A 389 -22.80 35.16 -9.38
N LYS A 390 -22.27 34.26 -8.55
CA LYS A 390 -21.91 34.56 -7.15
C LYS A 390 -20.41 34.26 -6.99
N ASP A 391 -19.60 35.28 -7.22
CA ASP A 391 -18.13 35.24 -7.18
C ASP A 391 -17.58 35.70 -5.81
N SER A 392 -18.06 35.16 -4.67
CA SER A 392 -17.42 35.42 -3.37
C SER A 392 -16.75 34.17 -2.80
N MET A 393 -15.51 34.33 -2.34
CA MET A 393 -14.68 33.29 -1.72
C MET A 393 -15.36 32.66 -0.48
N GLU A 394 -16.23 33.42 0.18
CA GLU A 394 -17.05 32.93 1.29
C GLU A 394 -18.02 31.82 0.83
N SER A 395 -18.70 31.98 -0.31
CA SER A 395 -19.74 31.03 -0.74
C SER A 395 -19.26 29.58 -0.93
N TYR A 396 -17.98 29.36 -1.24
CA TYR A 396 -17.44 28.01 -1.42
C TYR A 396 -16.82 27.41 -0.14
N ILE A 397 -16.21 28.23 0.71
CA ILE A 397 -15.73 27.79 2.03
C ILE A 397 -16.92 27.32 2.89
N TYR A 398 -18.07 28.00 2.77
CA TYR A 398 -19.33 27.59 3.39
C TYR A 398 -19.94 26.31 2.77
N GLU A 399 -19.74 26.00 1.48
CA GLU A 399 -20.27 24.78 0.85
C GLU A 399 -19.41 23.52 1.09
N THR A 400 -18.13 23.66 1.43
CA THR A 400 -17.22 22.51 1.46
C THR A 400 -16.80 22.03 2.84
N VAL A 401 -16.74 22.89 3.88
CA VAL A 401 -16.13 22.50 5.18
C VAL A 401 -16.88 22.95 6.45
N TYR A 402 -17.74 23.98 6.44
CA TYR A 402 -18.52 24.37 7.63
C TYR A 402 -19.96 24.79 7.27
N PHE A 403 -20.94 23.99 7.69
CA PHE A 403 -22.35 24.36 7.68
C PHE A 403 -22.72 24.90 9.06
N ASP A 404 -22.78 26.21 9.18
CA ASP A 404 -23.71 26.88 10.07
C ASP A 404 -24.38 27.99 9.24
N ARG A 405 -25.72 27.91 9.11
CA ARG A 405 -26.60 28.72 8.26
C ARG A 405 -26.59 28.43 6.75
N ILE A 406 -27.34 27.39 6.37
CA ILE A 406 -28.12 27.47 5.13
C ILE A 406 -29.28 28.41 5.44
N THR A 407 -29.12 29.71 5.17
CA THR A 407 -30.31 30.58 5.00
C THR A 407 -30.97 30.15 3.71
N LEU A 408 -32.03 29.36 3.81
CA LEU A 408 -33.00 29.19 2.75
C LEU A 408 -33.49 30.60 2.41
N THR A 409 -32.95 31.20 1.33
CA THR A 409 -33.49 32.43 0.79
C THR A 409 -34.89 32.11 0.28
N GLY A 410 -35.88 32.27 1.16
CA GLY A 410 -37.29 32.30 0.82
C GLY A 410 -37.48 33.42 -0.18
N ARG A 411 -37.47 33.06 -1.46
CA ARG A 411 -37.88 33.96 -2.53
C ARG A 411 -39.33 34.29 -2.23
N SER A 412 -39.61 35.56 -1.99
CA SER A 412 -40.94 36.10 -1.71
C SER A 412 -41.87 35.77 -2.88
N LEU A 413 -42.51 34.61 -2.83
CA LEU A 413 -43.69 34.33 -3.62
C LEU A 413 -44.83 35.07 -2.97
N SER A 414 -45.41 35.96 -3.77
CA SER A 414 -46.41 36.96 -3.45
C SER A 414 -47.40 36.47 -2.40
N ARG A 415 -47.37 37.20 -1.29
CA ARG A 415 -48.27 37.15 -0.16
C ARG A 415 -49.69 37.52 -0.62
N THR A 416 -50.44 36.54 -1.11
CA THR A 416 -51.89 36.68 -1.26
C THR A 416 -52.59 35.58 -0.47
N ARG A 417 -52.90 35.94 0.78
CA ARG A 417 -54.18 35.65 1.45
C ARG A 417 -54.48 34.17 1.73
N LEU A 418 -53.63 33.54 2.53
CA LEU A 418 -53.99 32.39 3.38
C LEU A 418 -53.04 32.34 4.59
N GLU A 419 -53.02 33.43 5.35
CA GLU A 419 -52.44 33.47 6.71
C GLU A 419 -53.61 33.49 7.70
N ARG A 420 -54.01 32.31 8.19
CA ARG A 420 -54.50 32.09 9.55
C ARG A 420 -54.42 30.59 9.83
N GLU A 421 -53.76 30.27 10.94
CA GLU A 421 -53.57 28.93 11.54
C GLU A 421 -52.45 28.04 10.97
N SER A 422 -51.19 28.45 11.17
CA SER A 422 -50.14 27.62 11.83
C SER A 422 -48.79 28.36 11.77
N THR A 423 -48.52 29.22 12.75
CA THR A 423 -47.34 30.11 12.77
C THR A 423 -46.12 29.56 13.52
N ASP A 424 -46.08 28.27 13.90
CA ASP A 424 -45.03 27.80 14.81
C ASP A 424 -43.95 26.89 14.19
N ASP A 425 -44.12 26.42 12.94
CA ASP A 425 -43.27 25.33 12.41
C ASP A 425 -42.27 25.75 11.31
N ARG A 426 -42.20 27.05 10.95
CA ARG A 426 -41.38 27.51 9.80
C ARG A 426 -39.98 28.04 10.13
N ASP A 427 -39.65 28.21 11.41
CA ASP A 427 -38.34 28.69 11.85
C ASP A 427 -37.51 27.63 12.60
N LYS A 428 -37.76 26.34 12.33
CA LYS A 428 -36.86 25.29 12.85
C LYS A 428 -35.45 25.53 12.30
N THR A 429 -34.53 25.87 13.20
CA THR A 429 -33.13 26.05 12.88
C THR A 429 -32.55 24.75 12.34
N THR A 430 -31.52 24.82 11.49
CA THR A 430 -30.83 23.61 10.97
C THR A 430 -30.37 22.68 12.09
N LYS A 431 -30.10 23.24 13.28
CA LYS A 431 -29.80 22.50 14.50
C LYS A 431 -31.00 21.71 15.02
N GLU A 432 -32.19 22.31 15.08
CA GLU A 432 -33.42 21.60 15.48
C GLU A 432 -33.82 20.51 14.50
N ILE A 433 -33.66 20.75 13.19
CA ILE A 433 -33.85 19.70 12.17
C ILE A 433 -32.84 18.56 12.40
N HIS A 434 -31.59 18.89 12.76
CA HIS A 434 -30.57 17.89 13.06
C HIS A 434 -30.90 17.11 14.35
N ASP A 435 -31.36 17.78 15.40
CA ASP A 435 -31.73 17.16 16.68
C ASP A 435 -33.00 16.30 16.51
N GLU A 436 -33.94 16.71 15.68
CA GLU A 436 -35.16 15.96 15.34
C GLU A 436 -34.84 14.72 14.48
N ILE A 437 -33.97 14.84 13.46
CA ILE A 437 -33.47 13.68 12.70
C ILE A 437 -32.67 12.72 13.60
N ALA A 438 -31.84 13.25 14.49
CA ALA A 438 -31.08 12.44 15.44
C ALA A 438 -32.01 11.71 16.43
N ALA A 439 -33.06 12.37 16.90
CA ALA A 439 -34.08 11.79 17.77
C ALA A 439 -34.92 10.72 17.06
N VAL A 440 -35.19 10.86 15.76
CA VAL A 440 -35.88 9.85 14.92
C VAL A 440 -34.98 8.64 14.65
N ASP A 441 -33.65 8.80 14.67
CA ASP A 441 -32.69 7.69 14.59
C ASP A 441 -32.50 6.97 15.96
N GLU A 442 -32.92 7.58 17.08
CA GLU A 442 -32.79 7.01 18.44
C GLU A 442 -33.82 5.94 18.92
N PRO A 443 -34.99 5.67 18.30
CA PRO A 443 -35.97 4.76 18.89
C PRO A 443 -35.56 3.28 18.80
N ASN A 444 -34.46 2.94 18.12
CA ASN A 444 -33.91 1.59 18.11
C ASN A 444 -32.71 1.43 19.08
N ARG A 445 -32.96 1.68 20.38
CA ARG A 445 -31.99 1.43 21.48
C ARG A 445 -31.48 -0.02 21.58
N ASN A 446 -32.03 -0.95 20.80
CA ASN A 446 -31.55 -2.33 20.70
C ASN A 446 -30.42 -2.55 19.65
N ILE A 447 -29.88 -1.49 19.04
CA ILE A 447 -28.64 -1.62 18.25
C ILE A 447 -27.49 -1.91 19.23
N LYS A 448 -27.18 -3.21 19.36
CA LYS A 448 -26.19 -3.76 20.30
C LYS A 448 -24.85 -3.03 20.13
N TRP A 449 -24.23 -2.67 21.25
CA TRP A 449 -22.99 -1.88 21.34
C TRP A 449 -21.84 -2.35 20.43
N TYR A 450 -21.78 -3.63 20.08
CA TYR A 450 -20.77 -4.16 19.16
C TYR A 450 -20.92 -3.66 17.71
N HIS A 451 -22.08 -3.14 17.31
CA HIS A 451 -22.22 -2.43 16.02
C HIS A 451 -21.48 -1.08 16.01
N ARG A 452 -21.14 -0.53 17.18
CA ARG A 452 -20.29 0.67 17.31
C ARG A 452 -18.80 0.33 17.30
N LEU A 453 -18.43 -0.94 17.55
CA LEU A 453 -17.03 -1.34 17.49
C LEU A 453 -16.55 -1.41 16.03
N PRO A 454 -15.28 -1.02 15.76
CA PRO A 454 -14.71 -1.02 14.41
C PRO A 454 -14.58 -2.41 13.80
N PHE A 455 -14.65 -3.49 14.59
CA PHE A 455 -14.45 -4.85 14.10
C PHE A 455 -15.46 -5.29 13.05
N LEU A 456 -16.75 -4.96 13.22
CA LEU A 456 -17.78 -5.39 12.27
C LEU A 456 -17.65 -4.66 10.92
N PRO A 457 -17.52 -3.32 10.86
CA PRO A 457 -17.19 -2.62 9.62
C PRO A 457 -15.90 -3.11 8.97
N VAL A 458 -14.83 -3.30 9.75
CA VAL A 458 -13.54 -3.81 9.23
C VAL A 458 -13.71 -5.21 8.62
N TRP A 459 -14.41 -6.10 9.31
CA TRP A 459 -14.71 -7.44 8.80
C TRP A 459 -15.56 -7.40 7.54
N HIS A 460 -16.58 -6.53 7.49
CA HIS A 460 -17.42 -6.35 6.30
C HIS A 460 -16.62 -5.80 5.12
N VAL A 461 -15.70 -4.85 5.35
CA VAL A 461 -14.79 -4.34 4.33
C VAL A 461 -13.87 -5.45 3.84
N LEU A 462 -13.21 -6.19 4.73
CA LEU A 462 -12.34 -7.31 4.36
C LEU A 462 -13.09 -8.38 3.58
N ARG A 463 -14.30 -8.76 4.04
CA ARG A 463 -15.17 -9.72 3.35
C ARG A 463 -15.61 -9.21 1.99
N ARG A 464 -16.02 -7.94 1.87
CA ARG A 464 -16.46 -7.34 0.60
C ARG A 464 -15.30 -7.16 -0.37
N GLN A 465 -14.13 -6.78 0.14
CA GLN A 465 -12.90 -6.69 -0.64
C GLN A 465 -12.48 -8.07 -1.15
N ASN A 466 -12.49 -9.09 -0.30
CA ASN A 466 -12.25 -10.48 -0.72
C ASN A 466 -13.30 -10.93 -1.73
N ALA A 467 -14.59 -10.64 -1.50
CA ALA A 467 -15.63 -10.95 -2.47
C ALA A 467 -15.36 -10.29 -3.83
N THR A 468 -14.90 -9.03 -3.89
CA THR A 468 -14.54 -8.38 -5.17
C THR A 468 -13.24 -8.91 -5.78
N THR A 469 -12.27 -9.32 -4.96
CA THR A 469 -10.95 -9.78 -5.45
C THR A 469 -11.02 -11.22 -5.97
N TRP A 470 -11.90 -12.04 -5.38
CA TRP A 470 -12.14 -13.44 -5.73
C TRP A 470 -13.39 -13.62 -6.62
N SER A 471 -14.04 -12.52 -7.03
CA SER A 471 -15.22 -12.48 -7.90
C SER A 471 -14.88 -12.76 -9.38
N CYS A 472 -14.02 -13.74 -9.67
CA CYS A 472 -13.86 -14.24 -11.04
C CYS A 472 -15.18 -14.85 -11.57
N CYS A 473 -16.12 -15.23 -10.70
CA CYS A 473 -17.38 -15.88 -11.06
C CYS A 473 -18.64 -15.01 -10.96
N ARG A 474 -18.54 -13.73 -10.56
CA ARG A 474 -19.75 -12.88 -10.49
C ARG A 474 -20.10 -12.43 -11.90
N LYS A 475 -21.30 -12.79 -12.37
CA LYS A 475 -21.85 -12.39 -13.68
C LYS A 475 -22.05 -10.88 -13.75
N ASN A 476 -20.97 -10.13 -13.93
CA ASN A 476 -21.08 -8.73 -14.32
C ASN A 476 -21.21 -8.72 -15.84
N SER A 477 -22.40 -8.41 -16.35
CA SER A 477 -22.69 -8.38 -17.79
C SER A 477 -21.70 -7.53 -18.57
N ASP A 478 -21.19 -6.48 -17.93
CA ASP A 478 -20.22 -5.55 -18.52
C ASP A 478 -18.84 -6.17 -18.64
N PHE A 479 -18.46 -7.07 -17.72
CA PHE A 479 -17.21 -7.82 -17.84
C PHE A 479 -17.27 -8.73 -19.07
N TYR A 480 -18.39 -9.40 -19.34
CA TYR A 480 -18.52 -10.26 -20.52
C TYR A 480 -18.36 -9.49 -21.84
N LYS A 481 -18.81 -8.24 -21.90
CA LYS A 481 -18.71 -7.38 -23.09
C LYS A 481 -17.29 -6.86 -23.38
N GLN A 482 -16.38 -6.91 -22.41
CA GLN A 482 -15.01 -6.40 -22.61
C GLN A 482 -14.14 -7.33 -23.48
N PRO A 483 -13.22 -6.77 -24.28
CA PRO A 483 -12.27 -7.54 -25.06
C PRO A 483 -11.38 -8.42 -24.18
N CYS A 484 -10.98 -9.59 -24.71
CA CYS A 484 -10.26 -10.62 -23.97
C CYS A 484 -8.97 -10.10 -23.29
N GLN A 485 -8.23 -9.23 -23.98
CA GLN A 485 -6.98 -8.66 -23.47
C GLN A 485 -7.17 -7.88 -22.16
N TYR A 486 -8.24 -7.10 -22.03
CA TYR A 486 -8.53 -6.34 -20.82
C TYR A 486 -8.92 -7.25 -19.66
N LYS A 487 -9.66 -8.34 -19.93
CA LYS A 487 -10.02 -9.35 -18.92
C LYS A 487 -8.78 -10.01 -18.35
N VAL A 488 -7.87 -10.45 -19.23
CA VAL A 488 -6.61 -11.09 -18.83
C VAL A 488 -5.75 -10.11 -18.01
N TRP A 489 -5.62 -8.86 -18.47
CA TRP A 489 -4.89 -7.83 -17.73
C TRP A 489 -5.49 -7.56 -16.34
N HIS A 490 -6.82 -7.45 -16.25
CA HIS A 490 -7.52 -7.22 -14.98
C HIS A 490 -7.30 -8.39 -14.00
N VAL A 491 -7.40 -9.63 -14.47
CA VAL A 491 -7.12 -10.83 -13.66
C VAL A 491 -5.66 -10.84 -13.20
N PHE A 492 -4.72 -10.58 -14.11
CA PHE A 492 -3.30 -10.51 -13.81
C PHE A 492 -2.98 -9.46 -12.73
N VAL A 493 -3.50 -8.23 -12.87
CA VAL A 493 -3.31 -7.16 -11.87
C VAL A 493 -3.88 -7.55 -10.50
N ASN A 494 -5.01 -8.23 -10.44
CA ASN A 494 -5.59 -8.68 -9.18
C ASN A 494 -4.77 -9.81 -8.54
N ILE A 495 -4.29 -10.78 -9.33
CA ILE A 495 -3.36 -11.81 -8.85
C ILE A 495 -2.09 -11.15 -8.29
N LEU A 496 -1.51 -10.19 -9.02
CA LEU A 496 -0.33 -9.47 -8.57
C LEU A 496 -0.57 -8.72 -7.25
N ARG A 497 -1.72 -8.07 -7.09
CA ARG A 497 -2.10 -7.40 -5.82
C ARG A 497 -2.21 -8.38 -4.65
N ILE A 498 -2.80 -9.55 -4.88
CA ILE A 498 -2.90 -10.61 -3.85
C ILE A 498 -1.49 -11.07 -3.48
N LEU A 499 -0.64 -11.36 -4.47
CA LEU A 499 0.73 -11.81 -4.25
C LEU A 499 1.54 -10.78 -3.44
N ILE A 500 1.46 -9.50 -3.77
CA ILE A 500 2.15 -8.43 -3.02
C ILE A 500 1.69 -8.41 -1.55
N ARG A 501 0.39 -8.56 -1.29
CA ARG A 501 -0.15 -8.60 0.09
C ARG A 501 0.32 -9.84 0.86
N LEU A 502 0.35 -10.99 0.20
CA LEU A 502 0.84 -12.24 0.80
C LEU A 502 2.34 -12.16 1.10
N VAL A 503 3.13 -11.58 0.19
CA VAL A 503 4.57 -11.35 0.42
C VAL A 503 4.78 -10.38 1.59
N ALA A 504 4.05 -9.27 1.66
CA ALA A 504 4.15 -8.33 2.77
C ALA A 504 3.80 -8.98 4.12
N LEU A 505 2.73 -9.78 4.16
CA LEU A 505 2.33 -10.54 5.34
C LEU A 505 3.41 -11.57 5.72
N PHE A 506 3.91 -12.32 4.75
CA PHE A 506 4.97 -13.32 4.97
C PHE A 506 6.25 -12.70 5.53
N LEU A 507 6.70 -11.57 4.98
CA LEU A 507 7.86 -10.83 5.50
C LEU A 507 7.61 -10.33 6.93
N THR A 508 6.39 -9.87 7.23
CA THR A 508 6.02 -9.42 8.57
C THR A 508 6.09 -10.58 9.57
N VAL A 509 5.55 -11.76 9.20
CA VAL A 509 5.64 -12.97 10.01
C VAL A 509 7.10 -13.32 10.26
N ILE A 510 7.94 -13.39 9.23
CA ILE A 510 9.37 -13.72 9.36
C ILE A 510 10.05 -12.81 10.37
N VAL A 511 9.84 -11.49 10.27
CA VAL A 511 10.48 -10.52 11.16
C VAL A 511 10.02 -10.72 12.59
N ILE A 512 8.72 -10.88 12.83
CA ILE A 512 8.17 -11.11 14.18
C ILE A 512 8.76 -12.39 14.79
N THR A 513 8.75 -13.49 14.04
CA THR A 513 9.22 -14.78 14.53
C THR A 513 10.73 -14.82 14.71
N SER A 514 11.51 -14.20 13.80
CA SER A 514 12.97 -14.17 13.94
C SER A 514 13.41 -13.30 15.12
N THR A 515 12.68 -12.23 15.42
CA THR A 515 12.86 -11.44 16.65
C THR A 515 12.60 -12.28 17.90
N ALA A 516 11.53 -13.08 17.93
CA ALA A 516 11.24 -13.99 19.04
C ALA A 516 12.31 -15.09 19.21
N GLU A 517 12.76 -15.69 18.11
CA GLU A 517 13.89 -16.65 18.11
C GLU A 517 15.18 -15.98 18.61
N THR A 518 15.44 -14.72 18.22
CA THR A 518 16.62 -13.96 18.62
C THR A 518 16.65 -13.74 20.14
N ARG A 519 15.51 -13.33 20.74
CA ARG A 519 15.37 -13.23 22.20
C ARG A 519 15.68 -14.54 22.89
N THR A 520 15.13 -15.63 22.37
CA THR A 520 15.30 -16.96 22.95
C THR A 520 16.76 -17.40 22.87
N ALA A 521 17.42 -17.17 21.73
CA ALA A 521 18.83 -17.44 21.55
C ALA A 521 19.70 -16.62 22.51
N LEU A 522 19.48 -15.30 22.61
CA LEU A 522 20.23 -14.44 23.54
C LEU A 522 20.05 -14.84 25.00
N ALA A 523 18.85 -15.27 25.40
CA ALA A 523 18.60 -15.73 26.76
C ALA A 523 19.33 -17.03 27.09
N LYS A 524 19.50 -17.93 26.10
CA LYS A 524 20.21 -19.21 26.26
C LYS A 524 21.73 -19.11 26.06
N LEU A 525 22.20 -18.10 25.33
CA LEU A 525 23.59 -17.99 24.91
C LEU A 525 24.60 -18.02 26.09
N PRO A 526 24.39 -17.33 27.22
CA PRO A 526 25.33 -17.37 28.35
C PRO A 526 25.52 -18.77 28.92
N GLU A 527 24.44 -19.54 29.06
CA GLU A 527 24.50 -20.91 29.57
C GLU A 527 25.17 -21.85 28.56
N SER A 528 24.83 -21.73 27.28
CA SER A 528 25.51 -22.52 26.23
C SER A 528 27.00 -22.21 26.16
N PHE A 529 27.38 -20.95 26.38
CA PHE A 529 28.77 -20.51 26.37
C PHE A 529 29.52 -21.10 27.56
N LYS A 530 28.90 -21.05 28.75
CA LYS A 530 29.42 -21.66 29.97
C LYS A 530 29.67 -23.16 29.79
N ILE A 531 28.69 -23.88 29.26
CA ILE A 531 28.78 -25.34 29.03
C ILE A 531 29.85 -25.68 27.99
N SER A 532 29.98 -24.88 26.93
CA SER A 532 30.81 -25.24 25.77
C SER A 532 32.26 -24.78 25.90
N TYR A 533 32.52 -23.66 26.56
CA TYR A 533 33.82 -22.96 26.48
C TYR A 533 34.53 -22.80 27.82
N GLU A 534 33.81 -22.55 28.92
CA GLU A 534 34.44 -22.24 30.23
C GLU A 534 35.41 -23.35 30.66
N LYS A 535 35.05 -24.61 30.39
CA LYS A 535 35.84 -25.79 30.72
C LYS A 535 36.33 -26.56 29.51
N GLN A 536 36.43 -25.91 28.34
CA GLN A 536 36.78 -26.62 27.10
C GLN A 536 38.18 -27.24 27.18
N ASN A 537 39.13 -26.58 27.84
CA ASN A 537 40.52 -27.04 27.99
C ASN A 537 40.73 -27.93 29.24
N GLU A 538 39.65 -28.34 29.90
CA GLU A 538 39.67 -29.16 31.11
C GLU A 538 38.88 -30.46 30.91
N GLY A 539 39.16 -31.47 31.73
CA GLY A 539 38.44 -32.75 31.72
C GLY A 539 38.85 -33.66 30.55
N ALA A 540 37.89 -34.48 30.10
CA ALA A 540 38.15 -35.56 29.16
C ALA A 540 38.68 -35.04 27.81
N VAL A 541 39.59 -35.80 27.20
CA VAL A 541 40.19 -35.50 25.90
C VAL A 541 40.13 -36.73 24.99
N CYS A 542 40.11 -36.51 23.69
CA CYS A 542 40.24 -37.55 22.69
C CYS A 542 41.63 -37.49 22.06
N ALA A 543 42.38 -38.57 22.15
CA ALA A 543 43.79 -38.64 21.79
C ALA A 543 44.12 -39.90 20.99
N PHE A 544 45.28 -39.93 20.31
CA PHE A 544 45.75 -41.07 19.53
C PHE A 544 47.21 -41.43 19.85
N ASP A 545 47.58 -42.70 19.72
CA ASP A 545 48.91 -43.23 20.01
C ASP A 545 49.93 -42.86 18.92
N GLU A 546 49.58 -43.09 17.66
CA GLU A 546 50.40 -42.75 16.49
C GLU A 546 49.55 -42.21 15.34
N LYS A 547 50.20 -41.66 14.32
CA LYS A 547 49.53 -41.09 13.15
C LYS A 547 48.69 -42.17 12.45
N PHE A 548 47.38 -41.96 12.37
CA PHE A 548 46.40 -42.95 11.88
C PHE A 548 46.23 -44.21 12.75
N GLY A 549 46.71 -44.17 14.00
CA GLY A 549 46.61 -45.25 14.99
C GLY A 549 45.27 -45.30 15.74
N ASN A 550 45.28 -45.79 16.97
CA ASN A 550 44.07 -45.97 17.78
C ASN A 550 43.66 -44.68 18.47
N ILE A 551 42.45 -44.21 18.19
CA ILE A 551 41.85 -43.05 18.89
C ILE A 551 41.13 -43.56 20.15
N ARG A 552 41.43 -42.94 21.30
CA ARG A 552 40.85 -43.27 22.61
C ARG A 552 40.56 -42.02 23.43
N GLU A 553 39.58 -42.14 24.32
CA GLU A 553 39.22 -41.13 25.29
C GLU A 553 40.03 -41.31 26.58
N PHE A 554 40.47 -40.20 27.17
CA PHE A 554 41.15 -40.13 28.46
C PHE A 554 40.42 -39.15 29.37
N ALA A 555 40.47 -39.34 30.70
CA ALA A 555 39.75 -38.48 31.64
C ALA A 555 40.39 -37.09 31.76
N SER A 556 41.68 -36.95 31.44
CA SER A 556 42.40 -35.68 31.42
C SER A 556 43.51 -35.65 30.38
N LYS A 557 44.00 -34.44 30.08
CA LYS A 557 45.23 -34.22 29.28
C LYS A 557 46.43 -34.98 29.83
N ASP A 558 46.65 -34.90 31.14
CA ASP A 558 47.82 -35.51 31.79
C ASP A 558 47.79 -37.03 31.66
N GLU A 559 46.60 -37.65 31.76
CA GLU A 559 46.44 -39.09 31.59
C GLU A 559 46.75 -39.53 30.15
N ALA A 560 46.31 -38.77 29.14
CA ALA A 560 46.65 -39.03 27.74
C ALA A 560 48.17 -38.96 27.52
N HIS A 561 48.83 -37.92 28.04
CA HIS A 561 50.28 -37.75 27.92
C HIS A 561 51.06 -38.83 28.66
N LEU A 562 50.63 -39.23 29.86
CA LEU A 562 51.23 -40.35 30.60
C LEU A 562 51.11 -41.68 29.85
N ALA A 563 50.07 -41.85 29.05
CA ALA A 563 49.89 -43.01 28.19
C ALA A 563 50.65 -42.94 26.85
N ASN A 564 51.44 -41.88 26.61
CA ASN A 564 52.09 -41.56 25.33
C ASN A 564 51.11 -41.32 24.17
N TYR A 565 49.94 -40.74 24.44
CA TYR A 565 48.98 -40.33 23.41
C TYR A 565 49.10 -38.82 23.10
N THR A 566 48.84 -38.47 21.85
CA THR A 566 48.78 -37.11 21.30
C THR A 566 47.31 -36.65 21.25
N ILE A 567 46.99 -35.50 21.84
CA ILE A 567 45.62 -34.99 21.93
C ILE A 567 45.15 -34.49 20.55
N ALA A 568 44.10 -35.14 20.01
CA ALA A 568 43.45 -34.71 18.77
C ALA A 568 42.44 -33.58 19.02
N HIS A 569 41.64 -33.65 20.08
CA HIS A 569 40.69 -32.58 20.38
C HIS A 569 40.27 -32.56 21.86
N CYS A 570 39.85 -31.38 22.30
CA CYS A 570 39.23 -31.20 23.62
C CYS A 570 37.88 -31.96 23.73
N GLY A 571 37.56 -32.45 24.92
CA GLY A 571 36.32 -33.17 25.21
C GLY A 571 36.38 -34.67 24.89
N PRO A 572 35.35 -35.42 25.32
CA PRO A 572 35.26 -36.87 25.10
C PRO A 572 35.22 -37.22 23.60
N CYS A 573 35.62 -38.44 23.26
CA CYS A 573 35.49 -38.93 21.89
C CYS A 573 33.99 -39.10 21.56
N GLY A 574 33.61 -38.82 20.32
CA GLY A 574 32.23 -38.95 19.85
C GLY A 574 32.17 -39.56 18.45
N ALA A 575 30.99 -39.51 17.84
CA ALA A 575 30.75 -40.12 16.54
C ALA A 575 31.62 -39.55 15.42
N CYS A 576 32.05 -38.28 15.53
CA CYS A 576 32.91 -37.62 14.55
C CYS A 576 34.40 -37.66 14.92
N SER A 577 34.81 -38.50 15.88
CA SER A 577 36.21 -38.64 16.29
C SER A 577 36.97 -39.70 15.49
N THR A 578 36.46 -40.14 14.33
CA THR A 578 37.18 -41.08 13.44
C THR A 578 38.20 -40.35 12.57
N TRP A 579 39.24 -41.05 12.07
CA TRP A 579 40.24 -40.43 11.18
C TRP A 579 39.63 -39.79 9.93
N ASN A 580 38.63 -40.44 9.32
CA ASN A 580 37.90 -39.89 8.19
C ASN A 580 37.23 -38.56 8.56
N ASP A 581 36.52 -38.52 9.68
CA ASP A 581 35.75 -37.33 10.07
C ASP A 581 36.67 -36.19 10.54
N LEU A 582 37.78 -36.48 11.24
CA LEU A 582 38.80 -35.49 11.58
C LEU A 582 39.42 -34.88 10.32
N GLN A 583 39.73 -35.70 9.31
CA GLN A 583 40.22 -35.23 8.01
C GLN A 583 39.18 -34.37 7.29
N VAL A 584 37.89 -34.75 7.31
CA VAL A 584 36.78 -33.96 6.74
C VAL A 584 36.65 -32.61 7.43
N GLN A 585 36.73 -32.54 8.78
CA GLN A 585 36.69 -31.27 9.53
C GLN A 585 37.79 -30.30 9.08
N TYR A 586 38.99 -30.82 8.80
CA TYR A 586 40.12 -30.01 8.33
C TYR A 586 40.02 -29.65 6.85
N SER A 587 39.76 -30.62 5.96
CA SER A 587 39.71 -30.39 4.51
C SER A 587 38.57 -29.46 4.11
N THR A 588 37.46 -29.49 4.85
CA THR A 588 36.30 -28.61 4.63
C THR A 588 36.32 -27.33 5.49
N ARG A 589 37.42 -27.02 6.18
CA ARG A 589 37.49 -25.89 7.14
C ARG A 589 37.08 -24.52 6.59
N HIS A 590 37.15 -24.32 5.27
CA HIS A 590 36.75 -23.07 4.60
C HIS A 590 35.41 -23.14 3.86
N SER A 591 34.76 -24.30 3.82
CA SER A 591 33.53 -24.53 3.05
C SER A 591 32.42 -25.22 3.86
N LEU A 592 32.72 -25.78 5.04
CA LEU A 592 31.78 -26.59 5.81
C LEU A 592 30.52 -25.82 6.21
N ALA A 593 30.60 -24.54 6.57
CA ALA A 593 29.40 -23.78 6.89
C ALA A 593 28.49 -23.61 5.66
N LEU A 594 29.08 -23.40 4.48
CA LEU A 594 28.35 -23.31 3.22
C LEU A 594 27.74 -24.65 2.81
N LEU A 595 28.49 -25.74 2.91
CA LEU A 595 28.03 -27.10 2.59
C LEU A 595 26.95 -27.56 3.57
N GLY A 596 27.19 -27.37 4.87
CA GLY A 596 26.22 -27.64 5.94
C GLY A 596 24.92 -26.88 5.73
N ARG A 597 24.98 -25.59 5.34
CA ARG A 597 23.78 -24.83 4.96
C ARG A 597 23.01 -25.45 3.79
N LYS A 598 23.70 -25.93 2.75
CA LYS A 598 23.05 -26.58 1.59
C LYS A 598 22.35 -27.88 2.01
N CYS A 599 22.98 -28.68 2.87
CA CYS A 599 22.38 -29.90 3.39
C CYS A 599 21.25 -29.62 4.39
N ALA A 600 21.38 -28.63 5.26
CA ALA A 600 20.31 -28.20 6.16
C ALA A 600 19.05 -27.77 5.38
N GLN A 601 19.18 -27.12 4.23
CA GLN A 601 18.03 -26.77 3.38
C GLN A 601 17.26 -28.01 2.88
N LYS A 602 17.90 -29.17 2.76
CA LYS A 602 17.22 -30.42 2.39
C LYS A 602 16.22 -30.87 3.46
N THR A 603 16.41 -30.49 4.72
CA THR A 603 15.44 -30.78 5.80
C THR A 603 14.08 -30.11 5.59
N ILE A 604 13.99 -29.05 4.78
CA ILE A 604 12.74 -28.31 4.55
C ILE A 604 11.78 -29.10 3.66
N LEU A 605 12.30 -29.71 2.59
CA LEU A 605 11.48 -30.41 1.57
C LEU A 605 11.65 -31.93 1.58
N GLY A 606 12.83 -32.44 1.92
CA GLY A 606 13.16 -33.87 1.87
C GLY A 606 13.29 -34.56 3.24
N GLY A 607 13.14 -33.82 4.34
CA GLY A 607 13.23 -34.39 5.69
C GLY A 607 14.66 -34.76 6.12
N ALA A 608 14.76 -35.63 7.14
CA ALA A 608 16.02 -36.03 7.76
C ALA A 608 16.93 -36.83 6.81
N GLU A 609 16.36 -37.80 6.10
CA GLU A 609 17.12 -38.70 5.21
C GLU A 609 17.77 -37.94 4.04
N ALA A 610 17.04 -37.01 3.39
CA ALA A 610 17.63 -36.19 2.33
C ALA A 610 18.77 -35.27 2.84
N ALA A 611 18.73 -34.88 4.12
CA ALA A 611 19.83 -34.13 4.73
C ALA A 611 20.99 -35.07 5.09
N PHE A 612 20.71 -36.28 5.57
CA PHE A 612 21.69 -37.33 5.85
C PHE A 612 22.49 -37.70 4.60
N ASP A 613 21.80 -38.06 3.51
CA ASP A 613 22.42 -38.38 2.22
C ASP A 613 23.29 -37.21 1.72
N CYS A 614 22.84 -35.97 1.91
CA CYS A 614 23.62 -34.80 1.56
C CYS A 614 24.88 -34.66 2.41
N VAL A 615 24.79 -34.86 3.72
CA VAL A 615 25.95 -34.80 4.62
C VAL A 615 26.96 -35.88 4.26
N GLU A 616 26.51 -37.11 3.99
CA GLU A 616 27.40 -38.19 3.60
C GLU A 616 28.07 -37.96 2.24
N THR A 617 27.30 -37.61 1.23
CA THR A 617 27.81 -37.52 -0.15
C THR A 617 28.51 -36.20 -0.45
N THR A 618 28.05 -35.09 0.13
CA THR A 618 28.53 -33.74 -0.21
C THR A 618 29.59 -33.24 0.77
N ILE A 619 29.47 -33.59 2.06
CA ILE A 619 30.44 -33.17 3.08
C ILE A 619 31.47 -34.28 3.33
N GLY A 620 31.04 -35.54 3.33
CA GLY A 620 31.91 -36.71 3.51
C GLY A 620 31.93 -37.30 4.92
N PHE A 621 31.13 -36.76 5.85
CA PHE A 621 30.92 -37.39 7.17
C PHE A 621 30.13 -38.69 6.99
N LYS A 622 30.49 -39.77 7.68
CA LYS A 622 29.82 -41.07 7.51
C LYS A 622 29.04 -41.48 8.76
N GLY A 623 27.99 -42.27 8.56
CA GLY A 623 27.28 -42.98 9.64
C GLY A 623 26.82 -42.07 10.77
N ASP A 624 27.19 -42.40 12.00
CA ASP A 624 26.73 -41.69 13.19
C ASP A 624 27.17 -40.21 13.21
N CYS A 625 28.34 -39.88 12.64
CA CYS A 625 28.77 -38.48 12.56
C CYS A 625 27.82 -37.67 11.66
N ALA A 626 27.43 -38.22 10.50
CA ALA A 626 26.45 -37.60 9.62
C ALA A 626 25.10 -37.41 10.32
N ARG A 627 24.68 -38.40 11.13
CA ARG A 627 23.45 -38.31 11.91
C ARG A 627 23.49 -37.20 12.96
N CYS A 628 24.60 -37.04 13.69
CA CYS A 628 24.77 -35.93 14.63
C CYS A 628 24.55 -34.56 13.94
N TRP A 629 25.10 -34.37 12.74
CA TRP A 629 24.91 -33.14 11.97
C TRP A 629 23.47 -32.94 11.50
N VAL A 630 22.79 -34.00 11.05
CA VAL A 630 21.37 -33.94 10.65
C VAL A 630 20.49 -33.56 11.84
N ASP A 631 20.73 -34.15 13.01
CA ASP A 631 19.98 -33.82 14.23
C ASP A 631 20.19 -32.35 14.62
N SER A 632 21.41 -31.83 14.46
CA SER A 632 21.70 -30.40 14.61
C SER A 632 20.93 -29.54 13.61
N PHE A 633 20.81 -29.98 12.34
CA PHE A 633 20.00 -29.29 11.33
C PHE A 633 18.50 -29.31 11.64
N LEU A 634 17.96 -30.42 12.13
CA LEU A 634 16.56 -30.55 12.53
C LEU A 634 16.24 -29.70 13.76
N CYS A 635 17.14 -29.67 14.73
CA CYS A 635 17.05 -28.75 15.86
C CYS A 635 17.08 -27.29 15.38
N SER A 636 18.02 -26.93 14.51
CA SER A 636 18.11 -25.59 13.93
C SER A 636 16.86 -25.21 13.14
N LYS A 637 16.27 -26.16 12.40
CA LYS A 637 14.98 -25.97 11.71
C LYS A 637 13.84 -25.69 12.70
N THR A 638 13.90 -26.26 13.90
CA THR A 638 12.84 -26.09 14.90
C THR A 638 12.95 -24.76 15.64
N PHE A 639 14.17 -24.33 15.98
CA PHE A 639 14.38 -23.17 16.86
C PHE A 639 14.97 -21.93 16.18
N CYS A 640 15.52 -22.06 14.97
CA CYS A 640 16.31 -21.02 14.32
C CYS A 640 15.92 -20.81 12.84
N SER A 641 14.76 -21.34 12.42
CA SER A 641 14.37 -21.34 11.00
C SER A 641 14.04 -19.95 10.48
N PHE A 642 13.45 -19.08 11.31
CA PHE A 642 13.08 -17.75 10.89
C PHE A 642 14.27 -16.79 10.89
N ILE A 643 15.20 -16.90 11.84
CA ILE A 643 16.52 -16.24 11.77
C ILE A 643 17.25 -16.70 10.50
N PHE A 644 17.24 -18.00 10.21
CA PHE A 644 17.84 -18.53 8.98
C PHE A 644 17.18 -17.98 7.72
N LEU A 645 15.84 -17.96 7.66
CA LEU A 645 15.08 -17.48 6.50
C LEU A 645 15.27 -15.97 6.30
N GLN A 646 15.21 -15.20 7.39
CA GLN A 646 15.57 -13.79 7.40
C GLN A 646 16.98 -13.62 6.85
N SER A 647 17.98 -14.29 7.43
CA SER A 647 19.36 -14.20 6.95
C SER A 647 19.51 -14.63 5.50
N THR A 648 18.73 -15.60 5.00
CA THR A 648 18.83 -16.05 3.60
C THR A 648 18.23 -15.04 2.64
N ILE A 649 17.07 -14.46 2.96
CA ILE A 649 16.45 -13.38 2.17
C ILE A 649 17.39 -12.18 2.18
N THR A 650 17.83 -11.78 3.36
CA THR A 650 18.72 -10.65 3.62
C THR A 650 20.08 -10.87 2.92
N ASN A 651 20.71 -12.05 3.02
CA ASN A 651 22.03 -12.36 2.44
C ASN A 651 22.03 -12.66 0.93
N ARG A 652 20.93 -13.18 0.36
CA ARG A 652 20.81 -13.36 -1.10
C ARG A 652 20.55 -12.03 -1.81
N ILE A 653 19.81 -11.16 -1.14
CA ILE A 653 19.40 -9.88 -1.69
C ILE A 653 20.50 -8.83 -1.45
N ALA A 654 21.25 -8.94 -0.34
CA ALA A 654 22.42 -8.11 -0.05
C ALA A 654 23.58 -8.96 0.47
N ASN A 655 24.80 -8.63 0.13
CA ASN A 655 25.99 -9.37 0.57
C ASN A 655 26.35 -9.08 2.05
N PHE A 656 25.46 -9.39 3.00
CA PHE A 656 25.64 -9.00 4.40
C PHE A 656 26.64 -9.88 5.13
N LYS A 657 27.73 -9.24 5.58
CA LYS A 657 28.51 -9.72 6.70
C LYS A 657 27.75 -9.39 7.98
N VAL A 658 27.39 -10.41 8.73
CA VAL A 658 26.79 -10.28 10.07
C VAL A 658 27.79 -9.58 11.00
N SER A 659 27.37 -8.48 11.61
CA SER A 659 28.11 -7.77 12.67
C SER A 659 28.27 -8.68 13.89
N PRO A 660 29.37 -8.56 14.68
CA PRO A 660 29.57 -9.35 15.91
C PRO A 660 28.43 -9.29 16.93
N LYS A 661 27.58 -8.26 16.86
CA LYS A 661 26.41 -8.09 17.76
C LYS A 661 25.14 -8.78 17.26
N HIS A 662 25.08 -9.21 15.99
CA HIS A 662 23.89 -9.83 15.44
C HIS A 662 23.85 -11.32 15.78
N VAL A 663 22.72 -11.79 16.29
CA VAL A 663 22.48 -13.23 16.43
C VAL A 663 22.37 -13.84 15.05
N THR A 664 23.39 -14.59 14.67
CA THR A 664 23.42 -15.34 13.43
C THR A 664 22.63 -16.65 13.58
N SER A 665 22.26 -17.30 12.46
CA SER A 665 21.69 -18.66 12.55
C SER A 665 22.67 -19.64 13.22
N ALA A 666 23.98 -19.42 13.10
CA ALA A 666 24.99 -20.21 13.79
C ALA A 666 24.97 -19.96 15.31
N MET A 667 24.82 -18.71 15.76
CA MET A 667 24.69 -18.39 17.19
C MET A 667 23.38 -18.92 17.78
N CYS A 668 22.28 -18.86 17.04
CA CYS A 668 21.03 -19.46 17.48
C CYS A 668 21.16 -20.99 17.61
N SER A 669 21.79 -21.64 16.62
CA SER A 669 22.08 -23.07 16.67
C SER A 669 22.98 -23.42 17.85
N GLU A 670 23.99 -22.60 18.13
CA GLU A 670 24.86 -22.76 19.29
C GLU A 670 24.09 -22.67 20.61
N ALA A 671 23.27 -21.64 20.75
CA ALA A 671 22.45 -21.41 21.95
C ALA A 671 21.35 -22.46 22.17
N SER A 672 20.79 -23.03 21.09
CA SER A 672 19.60 -23.89 21.17
C SER A 672 19.86 -25.37 20.89
N CYS A 673 20.93 -25.70 20.17
CA CYS A 673 21.15 -27.03 19.58
C CYS A 673 22.51 -27.64 19.88
N GLU A 674 23.51 -26.83 20.27
CA GLU A 674 24.84 -27.34 20.58
C GLU A 674 24.98 -27.78 22.04
N ALA A 675 24.51 -26.96 22.98
CA ALA A 675 24.61 -27.21 24.42
C ALA A 675 23.24 -27.20 25.11
N GLY A 676 22.81 -28.37 25.63
CA GLY A 676 21.65 -28.49 26.53
C GLY A 676 20.31 -28.70 25.82
N ASN A 677 19.23 -28.92 26.59
CA ASN A 677 17.95 -29.48 26.11
C ASN A 677 17.25 -28.60 25.02
N PRO A 678 17.03 -29.12 23.79
CA PRO A 678 17.20 -30.51 23.35
C PRO A 678 18.52 -30.85 22.65
N GLY A 679 19.38 -29.85 22.41
CA GLY A 679 20.70 -29.99 21.81
C GLY A 679 21.64 -30.99 22.49
N ALA A 680 22.14 -31.93 21.69
CA ALA A 680 23.18 -32.90 22.06
C ALA A 680 24.34 -32.92 21.05
N PHE A 681 24.40 -31.96 20.11
CA PHE A 681 25.35 -32.02 18.99
C PHE A 681 26.81 -32.09 19.45
N VAL A 682 27.21 -31.25 20.41
CA VAL A 682 28.61 -31.22 20.89
C VAL A 682 29.02 -32.53 21.59
N ARG A 683 28.07 -33.19 22.25
CA ARG A 683 28.28 -34.49 22.89
C ARG A 683 28.29 -35.63 21.86
N CYS A 684 27.38 -35.58 20.89
CA CYS A 684 27.26 -36.57 19.82
C CYS A 684 28.50 -36.55 18.91
N SER A 685 28.89 -35.36 18.43
CA SER A 685 30.00 -35.23 17.48
C SER A 685 31.34 -35.56 18.13
N GLY A 686 31.55 -35.20 19.40
CA GLY A 686 32.85 -35.29 20.05
C GLY A 686 33.80 -34.25 19.47
N ALA A 687 34.32 -34.51 18.26
CA ALA A 687 35.15 -33.60 17.49
C ALA A 687 34.33 -32.53 16.75
N ASN A 688 34.90 -31.32 16.69
CA ASN A 688 34.52 -30.26 15.75
C ASN A 688 35.72 -29.31 15.58
N ARG A 689 35.69 -28.43 14.57
CA ARG A 689 36.81 -27.52 14.27
C ARG A 689 37.30 -26.71 15.49
N ARG A 690 36.40 -26.23 16.36
CA ARG A 690 36.76 -25.48 17.58
C ARG A 690 37.51 -26.36 18.59
N LYS A 691 37.04 -27.59 18.80
CA LYS A 691 37.67 -28.56 19.71
C LYS A 691 39.01 -29.10 19.18
N MET A 692 39.21 -29.08 17.87
CA MET A 692 40.47 -29.46 17.20
C MET A 692 41.47 -28.29 17.07
N GLY A 693 41.13 -27.08 17.54
CA GLY A 693 41.98 -25.89 17.34
C GLY A 693 42.10 -25.42 15.89
N ILE A 694 41.20 -25.86 14.99
CA ILE A 694 41.23 -25.51 13.56
C ILE A 694 40.59 -24.14 13.34
N LYS A 695 41.35 -23.24 12.72
CA LYS A 695 40.84 -21.96 12.22
C LYS A 695 39.92 -22.19 11.01
N SER A 696 38.67 -21.71 11.11
CA SER A 696 37.63 -21.97 10.11
C SER A 696 37.16 -20.71 9.37
N ASP A 697 36.27 -20.89 8.38
CA ASP A 697 35.55 -19.80 7.72
C ASP A 697 34.73 -18.92 8.69
N ILE A 698 34.26 -19.52 9.79
CA ILE A 698 33.66 -18.79 10.91
C ILE A 698 34.79 -18.38 11.86
N LYS A 699 35.12 -17.09 11.85
CA LYS A 699 36.12 -16.51 12.77
C LYS A 699 35.55 -16.52 14.19
N ARG A 700 36.25 -17.17 15.11
CA ARG A 700 35.95 -17.21 16.54
C ARG A 700 37.14 -16.67 17.34
N PRO A 701 36.92 -16.07 18.52
CA PRO A 701 38.01 -15.67 19.40
C PRO A 701 38.79 -16.90 19.92
N LEU A 702 39.98 -16.68 20.46
CA LEU A 702 40.91 -17.76 20.84
C LEU A 702 40.49 -18.52 22.11
N ASP A 703 39.60 -17.95 22.90
CA ASP A 703 38.97 -18.57 24.07
C ASP A 703 37.83 -19.54 23.71
N GLU A 704 37.25 -19.40 22.51
CA GLU A 704 36.30 -20.37 21.94
C GLU A 704 36.98 -21.51 21.16
N GLN A 705 38.32 -21.61 21.23
CA GLN A 705 39.12 -22.64 20.56
C GLN A 705 39.89 -23.46 21.60
N CYS A 706 39.99 -24.77 21.37
CA CYS A 706 40.79 -25.66 22.19
C CYS A 706 42.27 -25.29 22.04
N ARG A 707 42.96 -25.15 23.17
CA ARG A 707 44.38 -24.73 23.24
C ARG A 707 45.32 -25.85 23.67
N ILE A 708 44.77 -27.01 23.99
CA ILE A 708 45.52 -28.18 24.48
C ILE A 708 45.64 -29.29 23.44
N VAL A 709 45.36 -29.00 22.16
CA VAL A 709 45.59 -29.91 21.04
C VAL A 709 47.09 -29.97 20.77
N ASP A 710 47.64 -31.18 20.63
CA ASP A 710 49.07 -31.38 20.39
C ASP A 710 49.43 -31.42 18.90
N VAL A 711 48.43 -31.42 18.01
CA VAL A 711 48.61 -31.34 16.55
C VAL A 711 48.81 -29.88 16.13
N ASP A 712 50.07 -29.49 15.89
CA ASP A 712 50.45 -28.13 15.50
C ASP A 712 49.85 -27.69 14.15
N ASP A 713 49.90 -28.57 13.15
CA ASP A 713 49.31 -28.34 11.83
C ASP A 713 48.63 -29.59 11.27
N TRP A 714 47.31 -29.52 11.19
CA TRP A 714 46.47 -30.55 10.59
C TRP A 714 46.72 -30.72 9.08
N GLY A 715 47.26 -29.71 8.38
CA GLY A 715 47.61 -29.77 6.96
C GLY A 715 48.73 -30.74 6.69
N SER A 716 49.88 -30.50 7.30
CA SER A 716 51.02 -31.40 7.31
C SER A 716 50.65 -32.78 7.86
N PHE A 717 49.84 -32.82 8.93
CA PHE A 717 49.37 -34.08 9.51
C PHE A 717 48.62 -34.94 8.48
N PHE A 718 47.65 -34.39 7.74
CA PHE A 718 46.90 -35.16 6.74
C PHE A 718 47.54 -35.20 5.34
N GLY A 719 48.64 -34.48 5.11
CA GLY A 719 49.24 -34.35 3.77
C GLY A 719 48.36 -33.59 2.78
N LEU A 720 47.70 -32.53 3.25
CA LEU A 720 46.72 -31.73 2.49
C LEU A 720 47.16 -30.27 2.27
N GLU A 721 48.47 -30.00 2.30
CA GLU A 721 49.05 -28.68 1.99
C GLU A 721 48.90 -28.29 0.52
#